data_AF-A0A962B451-F1
#
_entry.id   AF-A0A962B451-F1
#
_cell.length_a   1.000
_cell.length_b   1.000
_cell.length_c   1.000
_cell.angle_alpha   90.00
_cell.angle_beta   90.00
_cell.angle_gamma   90.00
#
_symmetry.space_group_name_H-M   'P 1'
#
loop_
_entity.id
_entity.type
_entity.pdbx_description
1 polymer ?
#
loop_
_entity_poly.entity_id
_entity_poly.type
_entity_poly.pdbx_seq_one_letter_code
_entity_poly.pdbx_strand_id
1 'polypeptide(L)'
;MPVVTPEYWFLGPDQTRRKPAFTRGNAATALIDGMSYMADLHAELARCDGALLIAGWRTSNEQRLDPRIGADGGLHGERLDDAVTAAAKRGCKVKALLFNVPGTQAPGPFRFWHAKENYEFARMVQAAGGEAILDSRLAPVPASAHHQKFVVAVSKEVERNVAYVGGIDVCLDRWDRPAHDAAAERQQDVVRSAGIETHTPSQPGWHDVQVRIQGPAVTQIWQVFQSRWNDPRPANHHPLLAAFRGGSPLEGPPPVCPPAGSQAVQVNQTLPAGAFPRPGGPGEMSVARAHEHAIDQAQHYIYVEDQYVWPCSLVERLERALERGVHVLMVVARDYDAPGLAGVAKRLRHEVFARLHKAGGERFQMLHIERDDGKQVYVHSKVLIVDDCYASIGSANFNARSLTNDTELQIGVVDETLVETAIDGAPQKVCCFAHELRCALWAEHLEQPVEAVRDPIAALRELWGKAPIAPSRRAHRHDASLSIFNLDPIAEYVTTLITERMAHLPLVPLPPGVNERSAVKLAVDAMLRGPQAALLMKAVEELLNPDLAPSVANLRNAVAAAIRPDSVPADPEDALGAQIIALLRRGKLPQMVDWFDPGLLVKIGIRDMISGTIGQYADQRLMQAASDHPASERELALRYDYANLYDPDPARRLATDEKGRVWIDYIADLGDGFEATYAMAFLMARETLEVADARAPKERHALPAGQILVMGGDQAYPQATQQEYQARLVDPYSWAYTTDQPARKLFAIPGNHDWYDGLNAFSSLFTSARDRISGGIGKHLGAWRCHQHRSYWALKLPYDWWIWGPDIQLEGNLDDPQRDYFDIVSDHTRPGDKIIICLAEPSWHHENYDNLHEISMLARKRGAKVCAVLAGDWHHYSRY
;
A
#
# COMPACT_ATOMS: atom_id res chain seq x y z
N MET A 1 29.65 -20.34 -14.94
CA MET A 1 29.83 -20.91 -13.59
C MET A 1 29.38 -19.85 -12.60
N PRO A 2 28.56 -20.19 -11.60
CA PRO A 2 28.17 -19.26 -10.55
C PRO A 2 29.40 -18.70 -9.84
N VAL A 3 29.40 -17.39 -9.56
CA VAL A 3 30.44 -16.79 -8.73
C VAL A 3 30.10 -17.06 -7.28
N VAL A 4 31.04 -17.63 -6.51
CA VAL A 4 30.80 -18.12 -5.14
C VAL A 4 31.50 -17.28 -4.07
N THR A 5 32.10 -16.16 -4.46
CA THR A 5 32.89 -15.32 -3.54
C THR A 5 32.00 -14.28 -2.84
N PRO A 6 32.12 -14.09 -1.51
CA PRO A 6 31.35 -13.09 -0.78
C PRO A 6 31.46 -11.67 -1.35
N GLU A 7 32.63 -11.28 -1.86
CA GLU A 7 32.89 -9.96 -2.44
C GLU A 7 32.05 -9.67 -3.69
N TYR A 8 31.60 -10.70 -4.41
CA TYR A 8 30.75 -10.54 -5.57
C TYR A 8 29.30 -10.24 -5.15
N TRP A 9 28.84 -10.89 -4.08
CA TRP A 9 27.44 -10.83 -3.64
C TRP A 9 27.15 -9.74 -2.61
N PHE A 10 28.14 -9.29 -1.85
CA PHE A 10 27.95 -8.34 -0.75
C PHE A 10 28.29 -6.90 -1.16
N LEU A 11 27.60 -5.96 -0.49
CA LEU A 11 27.94 -4.55 -0.58
C LEU A 11 29.37 -4.30 -0.07
N GLY A 12 30.11 -3.44 -0.75
CA GLY A 12 31.46 -3.05 -0.37
C GLY A 12 31.51 -2.10 0.84
N PRO A 13 32.71 -1.83 1.38
CA PRO A 13 32.89 -0.97 2.56
C PRO A 13 32.24 0.41 2.45
N ASP A 14 32.24 1.04 1.27
CA ASP A 14 31.68 2.39 1.11
C ASP A 14 30.16 2.40 0.92
N GLN A 15 29.57 1.22 0.78
CA GLN A 15 28.13 1.04 0.57
C GLN A 15 27.41 0.64 1.85
N THR A 16 28.09 0.23 2.92
CA THR A 16 27.47 -0.12 4.22
C THR A 16 28.08 0.66 5.38
N ARG A 17 27.26 0.93 6.40
CA ARG A 17 27.72 1.55 7.65
C ARG A 17 28.49 0.57 8.52
N ARG A 18 28.32 -0.74 8.31
CA ARG A 18 28.98 -1.78 9.11
C ARG A 18 30.45 -1.90 8.70
N LYS A 19 31.32 -2.02 9.70
CA LYS A 19 32.77 -2.20 9.53
C LYS A 19 33.21 -3.42 10.35
N PRO A 20 33.82 -4.45 9.74
CA PRO A 20 33.97 -4.64 8.28
C PRO A 20 32.62 -4.73 7.55
N ALA A 21 32.62 -4.59 6.21
CA ALA A 21 31.39 -4.58 5.41
C ALA A 21 30.56 -5.87 5.51
N PHE A 22 31.27 -6.97 5.74
CA PHE A 22 30.76 -8.29 6.08
C PHE A 22 31.82 -8.98 6.95
N THR A 23 31.44 -10.03 7.67
CA THR A 23 32.36 -10.85 8.44
C THR A 23 32.51 -12.23 7.83
N ARG A 24 33.64 -12.90 8.07
CA ARG A 24 33.91 -14.28 7.67
C ARG A 24 33.99 -15.18 8.91
N GLY A 25 33.88 -16.49 8.70
CA GLY A 25 34.02 -17.45 9.78
C GLY A 25 32.79 -17.57 10.67
N ASN A 26 31.59 -17.24 10.18
CA ASN A 26 30.35 -17.38 10.95
C ASN A 26 29.76 -18.78 10.76
N ALA A 27 28.96 -19.23 11.71
CA ALA A 27 28.04 -20.34 11.53
C ALA A 27 26.63 -19.76 11.37
N ALA A 28 26.00 -19.96 10.20
CA ALA A 28 24.61 -19.58 9.95
C ALA A 28 23.75 -20.85 9.79
N THR A 29 22.61 -20.90 10.47
CA THR A 29 21.66 -22.01 10.39
C THR A 29 20.27 -21.45 10.18
N ALA A 30 19.62 -21.82 9.08
CA ALA A 30 18.23 -21.47 8.85
C ALA A 30 17.31 -22.35 9.71
N LEU A 31 16.35 -21.72 10.35
CA LEU A 31 15.31 -22.32 11.17
C LEU A 31 14.00 -22.08 10.44
N ILE A 32 13.52 -23.12 9.76
CA ILE A 32 12.29 -23.09 8.97
C ILE A 32 11.11 -23.39 9.92
N ASP A 33 10.08 -22.57 9.80
CA ASP A 33 8.92 -22.47 10.67
C ASP A 33 9.23 -22.09 12.13
N GLY A 34 8.19 -21.67 12.84
CA GLY A 34 8.36 -21.20 14.21
C GLY A 34 8.70 -22.30 15.21
N MET A 35 8.33 -23.57 15.00
CA MET A 35 8.64 -24.62 15.99
C MET A 35 10.14 -24.84 16.16
N SER A 36 10.91 -24.81 15.06
CA SER A 36 12.37 -24.97 15.11
C SER A 36 13.03 -23.78 15.80
N TYR A 37 12.60 -22.55 15.49
CA TYR A 37 13.07 -21.34 16.14
C TYR A 37 12.76 -21.29 17.64
N MET A 38 11.52 -21.58 18.02
CA MET A 38 11.09 -21.54 19.42
C MET A 38 11.87 -22.54 20.27
N ALA A 39 12.08 -23.77 19.77
CA ALA A 39 12.85 -24.80 20.47
C ALA A 39 14.33 -24.42 20.64
N ASP A 40 14.96 -23.84 19.60
CA ASP A 40 16.36 -23.41 19.68
C ASP A 40 16.51 -22.21 20.64
N LEU A 41 15.60 -21.23 20.55
CA LEU A 41 15.55 -20.11 21.48
C LEU A 41 15.31 -20.56 22.93
N HIS A 42 14.45 -21.57 23.14
CA HIS A 42 14.21 -22.15 24.46
C HIS A 42 15.51 -22.67 25.10
N ALA A 43 16.28 -23.44 24.33
CA ALA A 43 17.55 -23.98 24.78
C ALA A 43 18.56 -22.88 25.11
N GLU A 44 18.60 -21.78 24.34
CA GLU A 44 19.45 -20.62 24.63
C GLU A 44 19.01 -19.88 25.89
N LEU A 45 17.71 -19.63 26.06
CA LEU A 45 17.19 -18.94 27.23
C LEU A 45 17.52 -19.69 28.50
N ALA A 46 17.36 -21.02 28.51
CA ALA A 46 17.69 -21.89 29.63
C ALA A 46 19.15 -21.75 30.10
N ARG A 47 20.07 -21.39 29.20
CA ARG A 47 21.51 -21.26 29.47
C ARG A 47 22.05 -19.83 29.42
N CYS A 48 21.24 -18.80 29.13
CA CYS A 48 21.71 -17.41 29.13
C CYS A 48 22.23 -17.02 30.52
N ASP A 49 23.46 -16.51 30.57
CA ASP A 49 24.13 -16.08 31.79
C ASP A 49 24.86 -14.72 31.68
N GLY A 50 24.80 -14.07 30.53
CA GLY A 50 25.42 -12.76 30.27
C GLY A 50 24.37 -11.66 30.03
N ALA A 51 23.85 -11.57 28.81
CA ALA A 51 22.82 -10.61 28.43
C ALA A 51 21.86 -11.20 27.38
N LEU A 52 20.61 -10.76 27.43
CA LEU A 52 19.57 -11.13 26.47
C LEU A 52 18.96 -9.84 25.91
N LEU A 53 19.16 -9.61 24.62
CA LEU A 53 18.64 -8.45 23.91
C LEU A 53 17.51 -8.89 23.00
N ILE A 54 16.30 -8.36 23.18
CA ILE A 54 15.11 -8.75 22.42
C ILE A 54 14.58 -7.51 21.70
N ALA A 55 14.46 -7.57 20.38
CA ALA A 55 13.76 -6.56 19.59
C ALA A 55 12.63 -7.21 18.80
N GLY A 56 11.43 -6.62 18.85
CA GLY A 56 10.25 -7.19 18.23
C GLY A 56 9.20 -6.16 17.87
N TRP A 57 8.42 -6.48 16.84
CA TRP A 57 7.20 -5.75 16.50
C TRP A 57 6.08 -6.14 17.48
N ARG A 58 6.02 -7.42 17.84
CA ARG A 58 5.09 -7.99 18.82
C ARG A 58 5.79 -9.03 19.69
N THR A 59 5.46 -9.06 20.98
CA THR A 59 5.98 -10.06 21.92
C THR A 59 4.91 -10.40 22.94
N SER A 60 4.66 -11.69 23.18
CA SER A 60 3.60 -12.15 24.08
C SER A 60 4.19 -12.99 25.20
N ASN A 61 3.81 -12.71 26.45
CA ASN A 61 4.25 -13.48 27.62
C ASN A 61 3.86 -14.97 27.50
N GLU A 62 2.67 -15.21 26.95
CA GLU A 62 2.01 -16.50 26.84
C GLU A 62 2.63 -17.43 25.79
N GLN A 63 3.49 -16.92 24.90
CA GLN A 63 4.06 -17.72 23.82
C GLN A 63 4.86 -18.89 24.40
N ARG A 64 4.50 -20.12 24.02
CA ARG A 64 5.21 -21.33 24.42
C ARG A 64 6.42 -21.57 23.53
N LEU A 65 7.56 -21.86 24.14
CA LEU A 65 8.81 -22.06 23.42
C LEU A 65 9.04 -23.53 23.03
N ASP A 66 8.40 -24.45 23.75
CA ASP A 66 8.43 -25.89 23.50
C ASP A 66 7.00 -26.45 23.58
N PRO A 67 6.14 -26.12 22.60
CA PRO A 67 4.74 -26.51 22.60
C PRO A 67 4.58 -28.02 22.43
N ARG A 68 3.85 -28.66 23.36
CA ARG A 68 3.56 -30.10 23.36
C ARG A 68 2.12 -30.38 23.79
N ILE A 69 1.45 -31.30 23.12
CA ILE A 69 0.13 -31.77 23.54
C ILE A 69 0.27 -32.85 24.62
N GLY A 70 -0.32 -32.60 25.78
CA GLY A 70 -0.32 -33.51 26.91
C GLY A 70 -1.35 -34.62 26.77
N ALA A 71 -1.29 -35.61 27.67
CA ALA A 71 -2.28 -36.70 27.70
C ALA A 71 -3.71 -36.22 28.02
N ASP A 72 -3.85 -35.03 28.60
CA ASP A 72 -5.11 -34.32 28.86
C ASP A 72 -5.66 -33.58 27.63
N GLY A 73 -4.93 -33.60 26.51
CA GLY A 73 -5.27 -32.87 25.28
C GLY A 73 -4.98 -31.37 25.35
N GLY A 74 -4.43 -30.88 26.46
CA GLY A 74 -4.04 -29.48 26.63
C GLY A 74 -2.67 -29.20 26.01
N LEU A 75 -2.48 -27.97 25.56
CA LEU A 75 -1.18 -27.47 25.12
C LEU A 75 -0.31 -27.08 26.33
N HIS A 76 0.85 -27.73 26.45
CA HIS A 76 1.86 -27.54 27.49
C HIS A 76 3.18 -27.04 26.87
N GLY A 77 4.10 -26.58 27.71
CA GLY A 77 5.38 -26.02 27.29
C GLY A 77 5.80 -24.85 28.18
N GLU A 78 7.10 -24.60 28.31
CA GLU A 78 7.58 -23.41 29.03
C GLU A 78 7.20 -22.15 28.25
N ARG A 79 6.66 -21.16 28.96
CA ARG A 79 6.26 -19.88 28.40
C ARG A 79 7.44 -18.93 28.30
N LEU A 80 7.36 -17.96 27.39
CA LEU A 80 8.38 -16.96 27.21
C LEU A 80 8.65 -16.16 28.49
N ASP A 81 7.60 -15.76 29.20
CA ASP A 81 7.74 -15.01 30.46
C ASP A 81 8.47 -15.79 31.55
N ASP A 82 8.14 -17.07 31.71
CA ASP A 82 8.82 -17.98 32.64
C ASP A 82 10.30 -18.13 32.28
N ALA A 83 10.62 -18.40 31.01
CA ALA A 83 11.99 -18.60 30.54
C ALA A 83 12.85 -17.34 30.68
N VAL A 84 12.32 -16.17 30.31
CA VAL A 84 12.99 -14.87 30.44
C VAL A 84 13.16 -14.49 31.92
N THR A 85 12.14 -14.73 32.74
CA THR A 85 12.22 -14.51 34.20
C THR A 85 13.29 -15.41 34.83
N ALA A 86 13.35 -16.68 34.42
CA ALA A 86 14.36 -17.61 34.90
C ALA A 86 15.77 -17.17 34.48
N ALA A 87 15.94 -16.68 33.25
CA ALA A 87 17.22 -16.11 32.78
C ALA A 87 17.63 -14.89 33.61
N ALA A 88 16.72 -13.95 33.85
CA ALA A 88 16.97 -12.78 34.68
C ALA A 88 17.38 -13.17 36.12
N LYS A 89 16.68 -14.14 36.72
CA LYS A 89 17.01 -14.68 38.05
C LYS A 89 18.38 -15.38 38.11
N ARG A 90 18.87 -15.94 37.01
CA ARG A 90 20.25 -16.47 36.88
C ARG A 90 21.32 -15.38 36.76
N GLY A 91 20.91 -14.12 36.60
CA GLY A 91 21.81 -12.96 36.42
C GLY A 91 22.04 -12.55 34.96
N CYS A 92 21.31 -13.12 33.99
CA CYS A 92 21.33 -12.65 32.60
C CYS A 92 20.68 -11.26 32.53
N LYS A 93 21.39 -10.28 31.94
CA LYS A 93 20.89 -8.90 31.79
C LYS A 93 19.90 -8.81 30.64
N VAL A 94 18.61 -8.75 30.95
CA VAL A 94 17.55 -8.70 29.94
C VAL A 94 17.27 -7.25 29.52
N LYS A 95 17.30 -6.96 28.22
CA LYS A 95 16.91 -5.67 27.62
C LYS A 95 15.95 -5.91 26.45
N ALA A 96 14.74 -5.35 26.52
CA ALA A 96 13.71 -5.53 25.50
C ALA A 96 13.37 -4.20 24.80
N LEU A 97 13.45 -4.14 23.48
CA LEU A 97 13.13 -2.99 22.64
C LEU A 97 11.92 -3.31 21.76
N LEU A 98 10.75 -2.82 22.15
CA LEU A 98 9.47 -3.24 21.57
C LEU A 98 8.78 -2.09 20.86
N PHE A 99 8.14 -2.37 19.73
CA PHE A 99 7.35 -1.36 19.02
C PHE A 99 6.14 -0.88 19.86
N ASN A 100 5.89 0.41 19.83
CA ASN A 100 4.72 1.02 20.45
C ASN A 100 4.01 1.96 19.46
N VAL A 101 2.70 1.79 19.32
CA VAL A 101 1.85 2.68 18.52
C VAL A 101 1.28 3.78 19.42
N PRO A 102 1.61 5.07 19.20
CA PRO A 102 1.04 6.17 19.97
C PRO A 102 -0.51 6.17 19.94
N GLY A 103 -1.14 6.47 21.07
CA GLY A 103 -2.61 6.64 21.16
C GLY A 103 -3.44 5.36 21.36
N THR A 104 -2.83 4.17 21.29
CA THR A 104 -3.54 2.87 21.41
C THR A 104 -3.73 2.37 22.85
N GLN A 105 -3.28 3.17 23.82
CA GLN A 105 -3.19 2.84 25.25
C GLN A 105 -4.44 3.27 26.05
N ALA A 106 -5.36 4.05 25.45
CA ALA A 106 -6.58 4.53 26.10
C ALA A 106 -7.73 3.48 25.97
N PRO A 107 -8.62 3.37 26.97
CA PRO A 107 -9.82 2.53 26.86
C PRO A 107 -10.72 3.05 25.72
N GLY A 108 -10.94 2.22 24.69
CA GLY A 108 -11.79 2.55 23.54
C GLY A 108 -11.90 1.38 22.54
N PRO A 109 -12.77 1.48 21.52
CA PRO A 109 -13.05 0.39 20.57
C PRO A 109 -11.91 0.09 19.58
N PHE A 110 -10.91 0.97 19.45
CA PHE A 110 -9.76 0.82 18.55
C PHE A 110 -8.54 0.21 19.25
N ARG A 111 -8.69 -0.98 19.83
CA ARG A 111 -7.58 -1.72 20.44
C ARG A 111 -6.68 -2.30 19.35
N PHE A 112 -5.44 -1.82 19.25
CA PHE A 112 -4.38 -2.59 18.60
C PHE A 112 -3.83 -3.61 19.60
N TRP A 113 -4.19 -4.87 19.39
CA TRP A 113 -3.94 -5.98 20.33
C TRP A 113 -2.45 -6.15 20.69
N HIS A 114 -1.55 -5.94 19.73
CA HIS A 114 -0.10 -6.08 19.92
C HIS A 114 0.48 -5.04 20.91
N ALA A 115 -0.10 -3.83 21.02
CA ALA A 115 0.37 -2.81 21.95
C ALA A 115 0.16 -3.23 23.42
N LYS A 116 -0.93 -3.95 23.70
CA LYS A 116 -1.21 -4.51 25.02
C LYS A 116 -0.18 -5.58 25.39
N GLU A 117 0.08 -6.52 24.49
CA GLU A 117 1.02 -7.61 24.74
C GLU A 117 2.45 -7.10 24.95
N ASN A 118 2.91 -6.15 24.11
CA ASN A 118 4.21 -5.52 24.29
C ASN A 118 4.31 -4.80 25.64
N TYR A 119 3.24 -4.12 26.08
CA TYR A 119 3.20 -3.50 27.40
C TYR A 119 3.25 -4.53 28.53
N GLU A 120 2.49 -5.62 28.44
CA GLU A 120 2.47 -6.69 29.44
C GLU A 120 3.82 -7.42 29.53
N PHE A 121 4.48 -7.65 28.40
CA PHE A 121 5.82 -8.20 28.34
C PHE A 121 6.87 -7.24 28.90
N ALA A 122 6.83 -5.95 28.54
CA ALA A 122 7.73 -4.94 29.08
C ALA A 122 7.62 -4.84 30.62
N ARG A 123 6.40 -4.88 31.16
CA ARG A 123 6.15 -4.88 32.61
C ARG A 123 6.70 -6.14 33.28
N MET A 124 6.54 -7.31 32.66
CA MET A 124 7.09 -8.57 33.16
C MET A 124 8.62 -8.53 33.20
N VAL A 125 9.27 -8.04 32.13
CA VAL A 125 10.73 -7.88 32.09
C VAL A 125 11.23 -6.99 33.22
N GLN A 126 10.59 -5.85 33.48
CA GLN A 126 10.94 -4.97 34.61
C GLN A 126 10.73 -5.66 35.97
N ALA A 127 9.64 -6.39 36.14
CA ALA A 127 9.37 -7.14 37.38
C ALA A 127 10.40 -8.26 37.63
N ALA A 128 10.97 -8.84 36.57
CA ALA A 128 12.04 -9.82 36.65
C ALA A 128 13.44 -9.21 36.89
N GLY A 129 13.56 -7.87 36.93
CA GLY A 129 14.83 -7.15 37.11
C GLY A 129 15.55 -6.80 35.81
N GLY A 130 14.92 -6.98 34.65
CA GLY A 130 15.39 -6.51 33.36
C GLY A 130 14.92 -5.09 33.03
N GLU A 131 15.19 -4.65 31.81
CA GLU A 131 14.81 -3.32 31.32
C GLU A 131 14.07 -3.43 30.00
N ALA A 132 13.05 -2.60 29.81
CA ALA A 132 12.26 -2.61 28.59
C ALA A 132 11.98 -1.18 28.11
N ILE A 133 12.02 -0.99 26.80
CA ILE A 133 11.69 0.25 26.11
C ILE A 133 10.50 -0.01 25.18
N LEU A 134 9.48 0.82 25.31
CA LEU A 134 8.36 0.89 24.37
C LEU A 134 8.65 2.06 23.41
N ASP A 135 9.07 1.71 22.19
CA ASP A 135 9.66 2.61 21.22
C ASP A 135 8.65 3.07 20.17
N SER A 136 8.51 4.39 20.06
CA SER A 136 7.64 5.11 19.14
C SER A 136 8.38 6.28 18.47
N ARG A 137 9.73 6.20 18.36
CA ARG A 137 10.58 7.27 17.81
C ARG A 137 10.55 7.40 16.29
N LEU A 138 9.87 6.49 15.59
CA LEU A 138 9.59 6.68 14.17
C LEU A 138 8.77 7.95 13.99
N ALA A 139 9.07 8.70 12.92
CA ALA A 139 8.35 9.93 12.59
C ALA A 139 6.84 9.66 12.52
N PRO A 140 5.97 10.67 12.71
CA PRO A 140 4.52 10.55 12.53
C PRO A 140 4.14 10.38 11.04
N VAL A 141 4.95 9.69 10.24
CA VAL A 141 4.54 9.14 8.96
C VAL A 141 3.49 8.08 9.30
N PRO A 142 2.23 8.23 8.85
CA PRO A 142 1.20 7.26 9.19
C PRO A 142 1.64 5.85 8.77
N ALA A 143 1.43 4.88 9.66
CA ALA A 143 1.69 3.44 9.45
C ALA A 143 3.16 2.94 9.37
N SER A 144 4.18 3.70 9.77
CA SER A 144 5.55 3.14 9.94
C SER A 144 5.69 2.34 11.24
N ALA A 145 6.48 1.25 11.23
CA ALA A 145 6.67 0.39 12.40
C ALA A 145 8.13 0.01 12.67
N HIS A 146 8.42 -0.24 13.95
CA HIS A 146 9.63 -0.96 14.31
C HIS A 146 9.40 -2.44 14.04
N HIS A 147 9.89 -2.91 12.89
CA HIS A 147 9.50 -4.20 12.33
C HIS A 147 10.61 -5.28 12.38
N GLN A 148 11.76 -4.95 12.98
CA GLN A 148 12.84 -5.91 13.26
C GLN A 148 12.40 -6.95 14.28
N LYS A 149 12.59 -8.25 13.96
CA LYS A 149 12.48 -9.35 14.92
C LYS A 149 13.83 -10.01 15.10
N PHE A 150 14.49 -9.73 16.23
CA PHE A 150 15.76 -10.36 16.51
C PHE A 150 16.05 -10.50 18.01
N VAL A 151 16.79 -11.55 18.35
CA VAL A 151 17.24 -11.84 19.71
C VAL A 151 18.76 -12.00 19.69
N VAL A 152 19.47 -11.41 20.65
CA VAL A 152 20.91 -11.65 20.86
C VAL A 152 21.09 -12.20 22.27
N ALA A 153 21.60 -13.42 22.37
CA ALA A 153 21.99 -14.04 23.63
C ALA A 153 23.52 -13.99 23.76
N VAL A 154 23.98 -13.21 24.74
CA VAL A 154 25.38 -13.09 25.12
C VAL A 154 25.62 -13.95 26.34
N SER A 155 26.61 -14.83 26.25
CA SER A 155 27.08 -15.67 27.35
C SER A 155 28.42 -15.19 27.86
N LYS A 156 28.81 -15.66 29.05
CA LYS A 156 30.17 -15.50 29.57
C LYS A 156 31.20 -16.25 28.73
N GLU A 157 30.80 -17.35 28.10
CA GLU A 157 31.60 -18.07 27.10
C GLU A 157 31.32 -17.47 25.72
N VAL A 158 32.26 -16.68 25.19
CA VAL A 158 32.05 -15.87 23.98
C VAL A 158 31.77 -16.68 22.73
N GLU A 159 32.24 -17.93 22.69
CA GLU A 159 31.98 -18.92 21.63
C GLU A 159 30.48 -19.29 21.56
N ARG A 160 29.75 -19.14 22.68
CA ARG A 160 28.33 -19.47 22.79
C ARG A 160 27.40 -18.32 22.43
N ASN A 161 27.94 -17.14 22.16
CA ASN A 161 27.15 -15.99 21.76
C ASN A 161 26.41 -16.28 20.45
N VAL A 162 25.12 -15.98 20.43
CA VAL A 162 24.24 -16.27 19.30
C VAL A 162 23.28 -15.11 19.05
N ALA A 163 22.92 -14.92 17.78
CA ALA A 163 21.85 -14.02 17.37
C ALA A 163 20.84 -14.75 16.48
N TYR A 164 19.58 -14.37 16.60
CA TYR A 164 18.46 -14.81 15.76
C TYR A 164 17.90 -13.62 15.02
N VAL A 165 17.70 -13.73 13.71
CA VAL A 165 17.13 -12.65 12.87
C VAL A 165 16.19 -13.27 11.84
N GLY A 166 15.04 -12.67 11.58
CA GLY A 166 14.14 -13.16 10.52
C GLY A 166 12.73 -12.57 10.62
N GLY A 167 11.75 -13.32 10.11
CA GLY A 167 10.35 -12.90 10.07
C GLY A 167 9.58 -13.18 11.37
N ILE A 168 10.12 -14.01 12.27
CA ILE A 168 9.34 -14.58 13.39
C ILE A 168 9.42 -13.70 14.63
N ASP A 169 8.31 -13.06 14.99
CA ASP A 169 8.10 -12.43 16.30
C ASP A 169 7.89 -13.52 17.38
N VAL A 170 8.43 -13.31 18.59
CA VAL A 170 8.20 -14.22 19.74
C VAL A 170 6.84 -13.91 20.37
N CYS A 171 5.78 -14.25 19.63
CA CYS A 171 4.40 -13.93 19.99
C CYS A 171 3.46 -15.08 19.59
N LEU A 172 2.23 -15.02 20.12
CA LEU A 172 1.22 -16.03 19.87
C LEU A 172 0.97 -16.22 18.37
N ASP A 173 0.64 -17.46 18.01
CA ASP A 173 0.26 -17.87 16.65
C ASP A 173 1.39 -17.89 15.62
N ARG A 174 2.67 -17.84 16.04
CA ARG A 174 3.85 -17.86 15.14
C ARG A 174 4.62 -19.18 15.13
N TRP A 175 4.48 -20.00 16.18
CA TRP A 175 5.03 -21.36 16.15
C TRP A 175 4.20 -22.17 15.15
N ASP A 176 4.81 -22.99 14.29
CA ASP A 176 4.13 -24.01 13.48
C ASP A 176 5.16 -25.08 13.11
N ARG A 177 4.69 -26.24 12.67
CA ARG A 177 5.53 -27.36 12.22
C ARG A 177 5.53 -27.46 10.69
N PRO A 178 6.53 -28.12 10.07
CA PRO A 178 6.60 -28.26 8.60
C PRO A 178 5.41 -28.97 7.95
N ALA A 179 4.56 -29.65 8.72
CA ALA A 179 3.31 -30.24 8.21
C ALA A 179 2.14 -29.22 8.14
N HIS A 180 2.29 -28.04 8.75
CA HIS A 180 1.29 -26.97 8.87
C HIS A 180 -0.09 -27.43 9.31
N ASP A 181 -0.18 -28.41 10.19
CA ASP A 181 -1.41 -28.99 10.70
C ASP A 181 -1.65 -28.66 12.19
N ALA A 182 -0.85 -27.73 12.75
CA ALA A 182 -0.93 -27.34 14.16
C ALA A 182 -1.99 -26.27 14.49
N ALA A 183 -2.78 -25.78 13.53
CA ALA A 183 -3.68 -24.64 13.75
C ALA A 183 -4.63 -24.80 14.96
N ALA A 184 -5.17 -26.01 15.18
CA ALA A 184 -6.04 -26.28 16.32
C ALA A 184 -5.29 -26.21 17.67
N GLU A 185 -4.02 -26.60 17.67
CA GLU A 185 -3.13 -26.56 18.83
C GLU A 185 -2.71 -25.11 19.10
N ARG A 186 -2.30 -24.37 18.06
CA ARG A 186 -1.99 -22.93 18.12
C ARG A 186 -3.14 -22.10 18.63
N GLN A 187 -4.36 -22.42 18.22
CA GLN A 187 -5.55 -21.72 18.72
C GLN A 187 -5.72 -21.84 20.24
N GLN A 188 -5.19 -22.87 20.88
CA GLN A 188 -5.23 -22.99 22.34
C GLN A 188 -4.37 -21.93 23.05
N ASP A 189 -3.31 -21.44 22.41
CA ASP A 189 -2.50 -20.33 22.91
C ASP A 189 -3.21 -18.97 22.74
N VAL A 190 -4.17 -18.87 21.82
CA VAL A 190 -4.76 -17.60 21.35
C VAL A 190 -5.97 -17.14 22.19
N VAL A 191 -6.47 -17.91 23.17
CA VAL A 191 -7.80 -17.66 23.76
C VAL A 191 -7.79 -17.31 25.28
N ARG A 192 -8.43 -16.15 25.57
CA ARG A 192 -9.06 -15.61 26.81
C ARG A 192 -8.29 -14.58 27.65
N SER A 193 -8.50 -13.30 27.33
CA SER A 193 -8.53 -12.22 28.32
C SER A 193 -9.98 -11.93 28.74
N ALA A 194 -10.33 -12.18 30.01
CA ALA A 194 -11.59 -11.76 30.64
C ALA A 194 -12.90 -12.23 29.97
N GLY A 195 -12.90 -13.40 29.31
CA GLY A 195 -14.12 -13.99 28.73
C GLY A 195 -14.56 -13.41 27.39
N ILE A 196 -13.74 -12.56 26.76
CA ILE A 196 -13.94 -12.05 25.40
C ILE A 196 -12.81 -12.60 24.51
N GLU A 197 -13.16 -13.18 23.35
CA GLU A 197 -12.19 -13.55 22.33
C GLU A 197 -11.62 -12.27 21.70
N THR A 198 -10.40 -11.89 22.08
CA THR A 198 -9.75 -10.65 21.63
C THR A 198 -8.82 -10.84 20.43
N HIS A 199 -8.73 -12.05 19.88
CA HIS A 199 -7.81 -12.37 18.79
C HIS A 199 -8.54 -13.01 17.63
N THR A 200 -8.09 -12.69 16.41
CA THR A 200 -8.51 -13.38 15.19
C THR A 200 -8.20 -14.88 15.29
N PRO A 201 -9.03 -15.75 14.69
CA PRO A 201 -8.70 -17.16 14.54
C PRO A 201 -7.30 -17.34 13.92
N SER A 202 -6.59 -18.34 14.44
CA SER A 202 -5.27 -18.76 13.96
C SER A 202 -5.35 -19.05 12.46
N GLN A 203 -4.32 -18.62 11.72
CA GLN A 203 -4.22 -19.02 10.31
C GLN A 203 -4.17 -20.54 10.19
N PRO A 204 -4.77 -21.17 9.15
CA PRO A 204 -4.78 -22.63 9.02
C PRO A 204 -3.39 -23.27 8.95
N GLY A 205 -2.39 -22.53 8.48
CA GLY A 205 -0.96 -22.84 8.55
C GLY A 205 -0.17 -21.54 8.61
N TRP A 206 1.01 -21.54 9.22
CA TRP A 206 1.93 -20.40 9.29
C TRP A 206 3.33 -20.85 8.88
N HIS A 207 3.87 -20.29 7.81
CA HIS A 207 5.22 -20.58 7.32
C HIS A 207 6.09 -19.33 7.43
N ASP A 208 7.30 -19.48 7.97
CA ASP A 208 8.23 -18.37 8.17
C ASP A 208 9.67 -18.90 8.31
N VAL A 209 10.68 -18.03 8.25
CA VAL A 209 12.09 -18.40 8.37
C VAL A 209 12.83 -17.44 9.29
N GLN A 210 13.58 -18.02 10.23
CA GLN A 210 14.54 -17.31 11.08
C GLN A 210 15.96 -17.82 10.77
N VAL A 211 16.99 -16.99 10.92
CA VAL A 211 18.39 -17.44 10.86
C VAL A 211 19.05 -17.31 12.23
N ARG A 212 19.69 -18.40 12.66
CA ARG A 212 20.58 -18.45 13.83
C ARG A 212 22.01 -18.21 13.40
N ILE A 213 22.72 -17.34 14.11
CA ILE A 213 24.07 -16.90 13.76
C ILE A 213 24.98 -17.01 14.98
N GLN A 214 26.09 -17.71 14.82
CA GLN A 214 27.24 -17.65 15.72
C GLN A 214 28.47 -17.14 14.99
N GLY A 215 29.40 -16.54 15.72
CA GLY A 215 30.63 -15.99 15.19
C GLY A 215 30.62 -14.47 15.01
N PRO A 216 31.58 -13.90 14.28
CA PRO A 216 31.86 -12.46 14.32
C PRO A 216 30.68 -11.54 13.94
N ALA A 217 29.71 -11.99 13.15
CA ALA A 217 28.51 -11.24 12.76
C ALA A 217 27.60 -10.91 13.96
N VAL A 218 27.63 -11.70 15.05
CA VAL A 218 26.88 -11.42 16.28
C VAL A 218 27.25 -10.04 16.85
N THR A 219 28.54 -9.65 16.73
CA THR A 219 29.04 -8.32 17.08
C THR A 219 28.26 -7.20 16.38
N GLN A 220 28.01 -7.35 15.07
CA GLN A 220 27.33 -6.34 14.25
C GLN A 220 25.82 -6.30 14.53
N ILE A 221 25.20 -7.45 14.82
CA ILE A 221 23.79 -7.53 15.20
C ILE A 221 23.57 -6.94 16.60
N TRP A 222 24.50 -7.17 17.53
CA TRP A 222 24.51 -6.51 18.83
C TRP A 222 24.60 -4.98 18.70
N GLN A 223 25.42 -4.48 17.77
CA GLN A 223 25.52 -3.04 17.49
C GLN A 223 24.23 -2.46 16.90
N VAL A 224 23.47 -3.23 16.11
CA VAL A 224 22.13 -2.83 15.65
C VAL A 224 21.23 -2.53 16.85
N PHE A 225 21.18 -3.44 17.83
CA PHE A 225 20.42 -3.23 19.07
C PHE A 225 20.92 -2.01 19.84
N GLN A 226 22.25 -1.94 20.06
CA GLN A 226 22.88 -0.84 20.79
C GLN A 226 22.52 0.52 20.19
N SER A 227 22.52 0.64 18.85
CA SER A 227 22.27 1.91 18.17
C SER A 227 20.89 2.51 18.49
N ARG A 228 19.85 1.66 18.59
CA ARG A 228 18.49 2.10 18.95
C ARG A 228 18.31 2.18 20.46
N TRP A 229 18.90 1.27 21.23
CA TRP A 229 18.79 1.26 22.69
C TRP A 229 19.44 2.51 23.31
N ASN A 230 20.63 2.88 22.84
CA ASN A 230 21.41 4.03 23.33
C ASN A 230 21.05 5.36 22.65
N ASP A 231 20.04 5.40 21.77
CA ASP A 231 19.63 6.66 21.17
C ASP A 231 19.10 7.60 22.27
N PRO A 232 19.68 8.82 22.39
CA PRO A 232 19.44 9.71 23.54
C PRO A 232 18.04 10.33 23.54
N ARG A 233 17.28 10.18 22.46
CA ARG A 233 15.90 10.68 22.39
C ARG A 233 14.98 9.79 23.23
N PRO A 234 13.99 10.38 23.92
CA PRO A 234 12.99 9.60 24.63
C PRO A 234 12.27 8.67 23.65
N ALA A 235 12.15 7.38 24.01
CA ALA A 235 11.54 6.38 23.15
C ALA A 235 10.04 6.61 22.92
N ASN A 236 9.37 7.25 23.89
CA ASN A 236 7.97 7.63 23.81
C ASN A 236 7.70 8.89 24.65
N HIS A 237 6.59 9.56 24.36
CA HIS A 237 6.16 10.76 25.07
C HIS A 237 4.90 10.55 25.94
N HIS A 238 4.30 9.35 25.91
CA HIS A 238 3.05 9.09 26.62
C HIS A 238 3.26 9.07 28.15
N PRO A 239 2.44 9.76 28.97
CA PRO A 239 2.62 9.79 30.43
C PRO A 239 2.53 8.42 31.10
N LEU A 240 1.59 7.56 30.69
CA LEU A 240 1.45 6.20 31.26
C LEU A 240 2.63 5.27 30.92
N LEU A 241 3.47 5.64 29.95
CA LEU A 241 4.62 4.85 29.51
C LEU A 241 5.95 5.43 29.98
N ALA A 242 5.92 6.36 30.95
CA ALA A 242 7.11 7.03 31.46
C ALA A 242 8.20 6.06 31.95
N ALA A 243 7.80 4.93 32.55
CA ALA A 243 8.70 3.88 33.02
C ALA A 243 9.43 3.12 31.89
N PHE A 244 9.00 3.26 30.63
CA PHE A 244 9.52 2.55 29.46
C PHE A 244 10.15 3.49 28.41
N ARG A 245 10.52 4.72 28.80
CA ARG A 245 11.09 5.73 27.88
C ARG A 245 12.55 5.52 27.54
N GLY A 246 13.26 4.72 28.33
CA GLY A 246 14.69 4.49 28.22
C GLY A 246 15.12 3.41 29.22
N GLY A 247 16.37 2.99 29.09
CA GLY A 247 17.03 2.12 30.06
C GLY A 247 18.48 2.56 30.24
N SER A 248 19.17 1.91 31.17
CA SER A 248 20.60 2.04 31.34
C SER A 248 21.30 1.81 29.99
N PRO A 249 22.24 2.68 29.60
CA PRO A 249 22.96 2.51 28.34
C PRO A 249 23.60 1.12 28.28
N LEU A 250 23.55 0.52 27.10
CA LEU A 250 24.31 -0.68 26.79
C LEU A 250 25.77 -0.27 26.59
N GLU A 251 26.50 -0.18 27.70
CA GLU A 251 27.90 0.25 27.80
C GLU A 251 28.89 -0.88 27.48
N GLY A 252 30.11 -0.49 27.07
CA GLY A 252 31.20 -1.41 26.79
C GLY A 252 31.38 -1.75 25.31
N PRO A 253 32.52 -2.36 24.95
CA PRO A 253 32.74 -2.83 23.59
C PRO A 253 31.75 -3.95 23.24
N PRO A 254 31.33 -4.06 21.96
CA PRO A 254 30.51 -5.18 21.52
C PRO A 254 31.25 -6.51 21.76
N PRO A 255 30.52 -7.62 21.96
CA PRO A 255 31.16 -8.92 22.18
C PRO A 255 32.01 -9.30 20.96
N VAL A 256 33.28 -9.66 21.20
CA VAL A 256 34.17 -10.14 20.13
C VAL A 256 34.01 -11.65 20.03
N CYS A 257 33.18 -12.10 19.08
CA CYS A 257 32.90 -13.52 18.90
C CYS A 257 33.96 -14.18 17.99
N PRO A 258 34.55 -15.32 18.39
CA PRO A 258 35.51 -16.05 17.56
C PRO A 258 34.81 -16.71 16.36
N PRO A 259 35.55 -17.10 15.29
CA PRO A 259 34.99 -17.87 14.19
C PRO A 259 34.31 -19.17 14.65
N ALA A 260 33.17 -19.49 14.04
CA ALA A 260 32.32 -20.64 14.39
C ALA A 260 31.93 -21.51 13.18
N GLY A 261 32.15 -21.07 11.94
CA GLY A 261 31.75 -21.81 10.73
C GLY A 261 32.40 -21.28 9.45
N SER A 262 31.87 -21.65 8.29
CA SER A 262 32.40 -21.28 6.96
C SER A 262 31.65 -20.12 6.29
N GLN A 263 30.58 -19.61 6.90
CA GLN A 263 29.73 -18.62 6.25
C GLN A 263 30.30 -17.20 6.39
N ALA A 264 30.35 -16.49 5.27
CA ALA A 264 30.47 -15.05 5.25
C ALA A 264 29.09 -14.42 5.42
N VAL A 265 28.97 -13.41 6.29
CA VAL A 265 27.70 -12.80 6.67
C VAL A 265 27.76 -11.28 6.55
N GLN A 266 26.79 -10.70 5.86
CA GLN A 266 26.57 -9.25 5.78
C GLN A 266 25.29 -8.87 6.54
N VAL A 267 25.42 -7.95 7.50
CA VAL A 267 24.29 -7.41 8.28
C VAL A 267 23.79 -6.12 7.64
N ASN A 268 22.56 -6.14 7.13
CA ASN A 268 21.92 -5.03 6.44
C ASN A 268 20.69 -4.54 7.23
N GLN A 269 20.47 -3.23 7.30
CA GLN A 269 19.40 -2.62 8.07
C GLN A 269 18.64 -1.56 7.25
N THR A 270 17.33 -1.49 7.46
CA THR A 270 16.55 -0.30 7.10
C THR A 270 16.43 0.58 8.35
N LEU A 271 16.87 1.82 8.24
CA LEU A 271 16.65 2.89 9.20
C LEU A 271 16.10 4.10 8.44
N PRO A 272 14.88 4.55 8.71
CA PRO A 272 14.27 5.60 7.91
C PRO A 272 15.07 6.90 7.92
N ALA A 273 15.19 7.51 6.74
CA ALA A 273 15.71 8.86 6.61
C ALA A 273 14.84 9.84 7.39
N GLY A 274 15.44 10.92 7.89
CA GLY A 274 14.77 11.91 8.73
C GLY A 274 14.50 11.46 10.17
N ALA A 275 14.44 10.15 10.46
CA ALA A 275 14.16 9.64 11.80
C ALA A 275 15.41 9.10 12.51
N PHE A 276 16.29 8.38 11.80
CA PHE A 276 17.48 7.74 12.37
C PHE A 276 18.76 8.06 11.57
N PRO A 277 19.96 8.06 12.21
CA PRO A 277 20.20 7.90 13.65
C PRO A 277 19.89 9.17 14.46
N ARG A 278 19.54 10.26 13.78
CA ARG A 278 19.11 11.53 14.37
C ARG A 278 18.05 12.18 13.47
N PRO A 279 17.22 13.08 14.02
CA PRO A 279 16.30 13.88 13.22
C PRO A 279 17.01 14.57 12.04
N GLY A 280 16.44 14.47 10.84
CA GLY A 280 17.05 15.00 9.60
C GLY A 280 18.28 14.22 9.10
N GLY A 281 18.60 13.06 9.68
CA GLY A 281 19.69 12.21 9.24
C GLY A 281 19.37 11.43 7.96
N PRO A 282 20.37 10.91 7.24
CA PRO A 282 20.17 10.26 5.93
C PRO A 282 19.56 8.85 6.01
N GLY A 283 19.30 8.30 7.19
CA GLY A 283 18.86 6.90 7.33
C GLY A 283 19.88 5.88 6.81
N GLU A 284 19.49 4.61 6.78
CA GLU A 284 20.26 3.51 6.20
C GLU A 284 19.31 2.65 5.38
N MET A 285 19.56 2.50 4.08
CA MET A 285 18.79 1.62 3.18
C MET A 285 19.67 0.48 2.67
N SER A 286 20.46 -0.14 3.56
CA SER A 286 21.38 -1.23 3.15
C SER A 286 20.62 -2.51 2.77
N VAL A 287 19.42 -2.75 3.32
CA VAL A 287 18.55 -3.87 2.90
C VAL A 287 18.18 -3.76 1.43
N ALA A 288 17.60 -2.64 1.00
CA ALA A 288 17.21 -2.41 -0.39
C ALA A 288 18.40 -2.57 -1.33
N ARG A 289 19.51 -1.87 -1.03
CA ARG A 289 20.72 -1.92 -1.86
C ARG A 289 21.34 -3.31 -1.95
N ALA A 290 21.34 -4.09 -0.88
CA ALA A 290 21.87 -5.46 -0.89
C ALA A 290 21.00 -6.39 -1.75
N HIS A 291 19.68 -6.28 -1.67
CA HIS A 291 18.76 -7.05 -2.53
C HIS A 291 18.91 -6.64 -3.99
N GLU A 292 18.92 -5.33 -4.30
CA GLU A 292 19.14 -4.83 -5.66
C GLU A 292 20.45 -5.36 -6.24
N HIS A 293 21.54 -5.27 -5.47
CA HIS A 293 22.85 -5.78 -5.87
C HIS A 293 22.82 -7.28 -6.16
N ALA A 294 22.27 -8.10 -5.26
CA ALA A 294 22.18 -9.54 -5.46
C ALA A 294 21.32 -9.93 -6.67
N ILE A 295 20.19 -9.26 -6.89
CA ILE A 295 19.30 -9.49 -8.05
C ILE A 295 20.01 -9.09 -9.36
N ASP A 296 20.73 -7.98 -9.36
CA ASP A 296 21.47 -7.52 -10.53
C ASP A 296 22.61 -8.49 -10.92
N GLN A 297 23.17 -9.23 -9.96
CA GLN A 297 24.20 -10.25 -10.20
C GLN A 297 23.65 -11.61 -10.66
N ALA A 298 22.34 -11.87 -10.55
CA ALA A 298 21.74 -13.17 -10.85
C ALA A 298 21.98 -13.63 -12.29
N GLN A 299 22.33 -14.92 -12.45
CA GLN A 299 22.67 -15.56 -13.72
C GLN A 299 21.70 -16.66 -14.14
N HIS A 300 21.14 -17.43 -13.19
CA HIS A 300 20.33 -18.61 -13.48
C HIS A 300 18.91 -18.47 -12.94
N TYR A 301 18.77 -18.26 -11.63
CA TYR A 301 17.46 -18.15 -11.00
C TYR A 301 17.46 -17.31 -9.72
N ILE A 302 16.28 -16.79 -9.39
CA ILE A 302 15.96 -16.08 -8.15
C ILE A 302 14.74 -16.74 -7.53
N TYR A 303 14.83 -17.05 -6.25
CA TYR A 303 13.73 -17.54 -5.43
C TYR A 303 13.42 -16.53 -4.32
N VAL A 304 12.14 -16.17 -4.20
CA VAL A 304 11.65 -15.23 -3.19
C VAL A 304 10.50 -15.87 -2.41
N GLU A 305 10.55 -15.77 -1.09
CA GLU A 305 9.36 -15.93 -0.25
C GLU A 305 9.06 -14.60 0.41
N ASP A 306 7.82 -14.11 0.25
CA ASP A 306 7.42 -12.86 0.87
C ASP A 306 5.93 -12.80 1.22
N GLN A 307 5.64 -12.23 2.37
CA GLN A 307 4.28 -11.89 2.82
C GLN A 307 3.60 -10.88 1.89
N TYR A 308 4.34 -9.85 1.47
CA TYR A 308 3.85 -8.74 0.65
C TYR A 308 4.72 -8.57 -0.59
N VAL A 309 4.07 -8.52 -1.75
CA VAL A 309 4.74 -8.18 -3.01
C VAL A 309 4.00 -7.00 -3.63
N TRP A 310 4.57 -5.81 -3.45
CA TRP A 310 4.01 -4.55 -3.95
C TRP A 310 5.03 -3.84 -4.85
N PRO A 311 4.58 -2.88 -5.69
CA PRO A 311 5.49 -2.07 -6.50
C PRO A 311 6.58 -1.42 -5.64
N CYS A 312 7.83 -1.66 -6.01
CA CYS A 312 9.03 -1.09 -5.39
C CYS A 312 10.24 -1.26 -6.32
N SER A 313 11.39 -0.69 -5.93
CA SER A 313 12.62 -0.74 -6.75
C SER A 313 13.10 -2.16 -7.06
N LEU A 314 12.85 -3.12 -6.17
CA LEU A 314 13.24 -4.51 -6.39
C LEU A 314 12.46 -5.17 -7.54
N VAL A 315 11.22 -4.76 -7.80
CA VAL A 315 10.42 -5.26 -8.93
C VAL A 315 11.10 -4.90 -10.26
N GLU A 316 11.62 -3.67 -10.38
CA GLU A 316 12.35 -3.24 -11.58
C GLU A 316 13.64 -4.03 -11.80
N ARG A 317 14.33 -4.42 -10.72
CA ARG A 317 15.51 -5.28 -10.81
C ARG A 317 15.16 -6.70 -11.26
N LEU A 318 14.05 -7.25 -10.76
CA LEU A 318 13.55 -8.55 -11.19
C LEU A 318 13.12 -8.56 -12.67
N GLU A 319 12.48 -7.49 -13.16
CA GLU A 319 12.16 -7.33 -14.59
C GLU A 319 13.43 -7.44 -15.44
N ARG A 320 14.48 -6.68 -15.08
CA ARG A 320 15.77 -6.73 -15.79
C ARG A 320 16.42 -8.10 -15.71
N ALA A 321 16.33 -8.79 -14.58
CA ALA A 321 16.85 -10.15 -14.44
C ALA A 321 16.13 -11.13 -15.38
N LEU A 322 14.80 -11.06 -15.43
CA LEU A 322 13.97 -11.84 -16.35
C LEU A 322 14.33 -11.54 -17.82
N GLU A 323 14.50 -10.26 -18.19
CA GLU A 323 14.94 -9.87 -19.52
C GLU A 323 16.32 -10.46 -19.89
N ARG A 324 17.24 -10.59 -18.93
CA ARG A 324 18.58 -11.17 -19.15
C ARG A 324 18.60 -12.68 -19.37
N GLY A 325 17.57 -13.41 -18.95
CA GLY A 325 17.63 -14.88 -19.01
C GLY A 325 17.15 -15.58 -17.75
N VAL A 326 17.18 -14.89 -16.62
CA VAL A 326 17.04 -15.48 -15.27
C VAL A 326 15.62 -15.99 -15.04
N HIS A 327 15.48 -17.11 -14.33
CA HIS A 327 14.19 -17.59 -13.82
C HIS A 327 13.83 -16.92 -12.50
N VAL A 328 12.57 -16.56 -12.28
CA VAL A 328 12.11 -15.98 -11.01
C VAL A 328 10.92 -16.77 -10.49
N LEU A 329 11.05 -17.34 -9.29
CA LEU A 329 9.97 -17.97 -8.56
C LEU A 329 9.68 -17.18 -7.28
N MET A 330 8.43 -16.75 -7.11
CA MET A 330 7.95 -16.10 -5.90
C MET A 330 6.89 -16.95 -5.22
N VAL A 331 7.05 -17.19 -3.92
CA VAL A 331 6.04 -17.84 -3.07
C VAL A 331 5.50 -16.79 -2.10
N VAL A 332 4.19 -16.57 -2.12
CA VAL A 332 3.52 -15.47 -1.40
C VAL A 332 2.31 -15.95 -0.62
N ALA A 333 1.89 -15.17 0.39
CA ALA A 333 0.65 -15.42 1.10
C ALA A 333 -0.56 -15.29 0.15
N ARG A 334 -1.48 -16.26 0.09
CA ARG A 334 -2.65 -16.18 -0.80
C ARG A 334 -3.56 -15.00 -0.45
N ASP A 335 -3.97 -14.93 0.81
CA ASP A 335 -4.79 -13.91 1.42
C ASP A 335 -3.99 -13.09 2.45
N TYR A 336 -4.32 -11.79 2.54
CA TYR A 336 -3.65 -10.84 3.43
C TYR A 336 -4.32 -10.78 4.80
N ASP A 337 -3.52 -10.64 5.86
CA ASP A 337 -3.94 -10.53 7.26
C ASP A 337 -4.27 -9.08 7.68
N ALA A 338 -4.53 -8.19 6.72
CA ALA A 338 -4.83 -6.77 6.96
C ALA A 338 -6.32 -6.45 6.74
N PRO A 339 -7.12 -6.30 7.81
CA PRO A 339 -8.53 -5.92 7.71
C PRO A 339 -8.69 -4.60 6.93
N GLY A 340 -9.57 -4.60 5.93
CA GLY A 340 -9.88 -3.41 5.13
C GLY A 340 -8.89 -3.05 4.01
N LEU A 341 -7.71 -3.68 3.95
CA LEU A 341 -6.68 -3.40 2.92
C LEU A 341 -6.47 -4.54 1.92
N ALA A 342 -7.10 -5.71 2.14
CA ALA A 342 -6.91 -6.89 1.30
C ALA A 342 -7.16 -6.64 -0.20
N GLY A 343 -8.15 -5.81 -0.56
CA GLY A 343 -8.44 -5.49 -1.96
C GLY A 343 -7.34 -4.65 -2.63
N VAL A 344 -6.75 -3.69 -1.91
CA VAL A 344 -5.64 -2.87 -2.41
C VAL A 344 -4.38 -3.72 -2.55
N ALA A 345 -4.06 -4.49 -1.52
CA ALA A 345 -2.90 -5.37 -1.52
C ALA A 345 -2.97 -6.40 -2.68
N LYS A 346 -4.17 -6.97 -2.94
CA LYS A 346 -4.41 -7.86 -4.10
C LYS A 346 -4.18 -7.14 -5.42
N ARG A 347 -4.65 -5.88 -5.58
CA ARG A 347 -4.40 -5.08 -6.79
C ARG A 347 -2.92 -4.80 -7.02
N LEU A 348 -2.19 -4.38 -5.98
CA LEU A 348 -0.75 -4.09 -6.06
C LEU A 348 0.05 -5.34 -6.44
N ARG A 349 -0.30 -6.50 -5.85
CA ARG A 349 0.31 -7.78 -6.25
C ARG A 349 0.01 -8.13 -7.70
N HIS A 350 -1.23 -7.91 -8.16
CA HIS A 350 -1.61 -8.18 -9.54
C HIS A 350 -0.81 -7.31 -10.53
N GLU A 351 -0.58 -6.03 -10.19
CA GLU A 351 0.28 -5.16 -11.00
C GLU A 351 1.71 -5.71 -11.11
N VAL A 352 2.32 -6.09 -9.97
CA VAL A 352 3.66 -6.70 -9.97
C VAL A 352 3.68 -8.00 -10.77
N PHE A 353 2.67 -8.85 -10.60
CA PHE A 353 2.53 -10.09 -11.37
C PHE A 353 2.48 -9.82 -12.88
N ALA A 354 1.62 -8.90 -13.32
CA ALA A 354 1.47 -8.58 -14.74
C ALA A 354 2.77 -8.05 -15.35
N ARG A 355 3.49 -7.21 -14.60
CA ARG A 355 4.79 -6.65 -14.97
C ARG A 355 5.86 -7.73 -15.15
N LEU A 356 6.07 -8.56 -14.12
CA LEU A 356 7.08 -9.61 -14.15
C LEU A 356 6.72 -10.72 -15.15
N HIS A 357 5.43 -11.06 -15.28
CA HIS A 357 5.00 -12.04 -16.28
C HIS A 357 5.22 -11.53 -17.71
N LYS A 358 4.99 -10.24 -17.98
CA LYS A 358 5.30 -9.62 -19.28
C LYS A 358 6.79 -9.69 -19.61
N ALA A 359 7.67 -9.47 -18.62
CA ALA A 359 9.13 -9.53 -18.81
C ALA A 359 9.65 -10.98 -18.95
N GLY A 360 9.10 -11.90 -18.16
CA GLY A 360 9.61 -13.25 -17.98
C GLY A 360 8.96 -14.35 -18.81
N GLY A 361 7.69 -14.19 -19.16
CA GLY A 361 6.86 -15.27 -19.68
C GLY A 361 6.83 -16.45 -18.71
N GLU A 362 7.12 -17.66 -19.21
CA GLU A 362 7.17 -18.90 -18.42
C GLU A 362 8.32 -18.96 -17.40
N ARG A 363 9.32 -18.08 -17.54
CA ARG A 363 10.44 -17.99 -16.58
C ARG A 363 10.05 -17.29 -15.28
N PHE A 364 8.91 -16.62 -15.25
CA PHE A 364 8.34 -16.04 -14.04
C PHE A 364 7.18 -16.87 -13.53
N GLN A 365 7.22 -17.23 -12.25
CA GLN A 365 6.14 -17.91 -11.54
C GLN A 365 5.89 -17.21 -10.20
N MET A 366 4.62 -16.98 -9.87
CA MET A 366 4.18 -16.54 -8.54
C MET A 366 3.15 -17.54 -8.02
N LEU A 367 3.40 -18.11 -6.85
CA LEU A 367 2.66 -19.22 -6.28
C LEU A 367 2.30 -18.93 -4.82
N HIS A 368 1.37 -19.70 -4.27
CA HIS A 368 1.07 -19.71 -2.85
C HIS A 368 0.98 -21.16 -2.35
N ILE A 369 1.02 -21.33 -1.03
CA ILE A 369 1.04 -22.63 -0.37
C ILE A 369 -0.33 -22.90 0.28
N GLU A 370 -0.87 -24.10 0.10
CA GLU A 370 -2.13 -24.58 0.67
C GLU A 370 -1.96 -25.98 1.25
N ARG A 371 -2.70 -26.29 2.30
CA ARG A 371 -2.80 -27.64 2.86
C ARG A 371 -3.71 -28.51 1.99
N ASP A 372 -3.69 -29.83 2.22
CA ASP A 372 -4.56 -30.80 1.53
C ASP A 372 -6.07 -30.49 1.62
N ASP A 373 -6.50 -29.72 2.62
CA ASP A 373 -7.88 -29.26 2.78
C ASP A 373 -8.21 -27.95 2.02
N GLY A 374 -7.30 -27.47 1.17
CA GLY A 374 -7.43 -26.25 0.34
C GLY A 374 -7.27 -24.95 1.13
N LYS A 375 -6.90 -25.03 2.41
CA LYS A 375 -6.66 -23.85 3.25
C LYS A 375 -5.24 -23.35 3.08
N GLN A 376 -5.08 -22.03 3.07
CA GLN A 376 -3.77 -21.39 2.95
C GLN A 376 -2.82 -21.78 4.09
N VAL A 377 -1.57 -22.02 3.72
CA VAL A 377 -0.41 -21.84 4.60
C VAL A 377 0.05 -20.40 4.44
N TYR A 378 -0.02 -19.62 5.52
CA TYR A 378 0.30 -18.20 5.48
C TYR A 378 1.82 -18.00 5.42
N VAL A 379 2.32 -17.61 4.24
CA VAL A 379 3.74 -17.32 4.00
C VAL A 379 4.06 -15.95 4.60
N HIS A 380 4.71 -15.94 5.76
CA HIS A 380 5.19 -14.75 6.46
C HIS A 380 6.71 -14.54 6.29
N SER A 381 7.43 -15.49 5.70
CA SER A 381 8.87 -15.38 5.44
C SER A 381 9.24 -14.15 4.59
N LYS A 382 10.50 -13.72 4.71
CA LYS A 382 11.14 -12.70 3.86
C LYS A 382 12.50 -13.20 3.41
N VAL A 383 12.48 -14.12 2.45
CA VAL A 383 13.64 -14.87 1.99
C VAL A 383 13.96 -14.51 0.54
N LEU A 384 15.23 -14.27 0.24
CA LEU A 384 15.75 -14.13 -1.12
C LEU A 384 16.89 -15.13 -1.32
N ILE A 385 16.84 -15.97 -2.35
CA ILE A 385 17.93 -16.87 -2.74
C ILE A 385 18.27 -16.62 -4.22
N VAL A 386 19.57 -16.51 -4.52
CA VAL A 386 20.07 -16.28 -5.87
C VAL A 386 21.11 -17.34 -6.22
N ASP A 387 20.86 -18.08 -7.30
CA ASP A 387 21.78 -19.05 -7.92
C ASP A 387 22.37 -20.13 -6.99
N ASP A 388 21.70 -20.48 -5.88
CA ASP A 388 22.27 -21.32 -4.80
C ASP A 388 23.62 -20.77 -4.24
N CYS A 389 23.92 -19.49 -4.45
CA CYS A 389 25.19 -18.86 -4.05
C CYS A 389 25.02 -17.80 -2.96
N TYR A 390 23.91 -17.07 -3.00
CA TYR A 390 23.56 -16.06 -2.02
C TYR A 390 22.18 -16.35 -1.44
N ALA A 391 22.05 -16.24 -0.12
CA ALA A 391 20.76 -16.27 0.56
C ALA A 391 20.61 -15.07 1.49
N SER A 392 19.39 -14.57 1.63
CA SER A 392 19.06 -13.51 2.54
C SER A 392 17.80 -13.83 3.34
N ILE A 393 17.86 -13.65 4.65
CA ILE A 393 16.77 -13.91 5.61
C ILE A 393 16.66 -12.70 6.54
N GLY A 394 15.44 -12.25 6.84
CA GLY A 394 15.22 -11.12 7.72
C GLY A 394 13.76 -10.73 7.85
N SER A 395 13.52 -9.45 8.17
CA SER A 395 12.19 -8.93 8.47
C SER A 395 11.57 -8.08 7.34
N ALA A 396 12.37 -7.71 6.33
CA ALA A 396 11.96 -6.73 5.32
C ALA A 396 11.13 -7.34 4.20
N ASN A 397 9.89 -6.89 4.03
CA ASN A 397 9.04 -7.33 2.94
C ASN A 397 9.42 -6.68 1.60
N PHE A 398 8.96 -7.28 0.50
CA PHE A 398 9.09 -6.80 -0.86
C PHE A 398 8.14 -5.63 -1.18
N ASN A 399 8.27 -4.54 -0.42
CA ASN A 399 7.48 -3.31 -0.56
C ASN A 399 8.29 -2.06 -0.16
N ALA A 400 7.87 -0.89 -0.63
CA ALA A 400 8.57 0.35 -0.30
C ALA A 400 8.62 0.61 1.21
N ARG A 401 7.55 0.29 1.96
CA ARG A 401 7.49 0.45 3.41
C ARG A 401 8.68 -0.19 4.13
N SER A 402 8.99 -1.45 3.87
CA SER A 402 10.10 -2.17 4.53
C SER A 402 11.47 -1.71 4.03
N LEU A 403 11.53 -1.24 2.78
CA LEU A 403 12.77 -0.79 2.16
C LEU A 403 13.15 0.65 2.54
N THR A 404 12.22 1.46 3.03
CA THR A 404 12.46 2.88 3.33
C THR A 404 11.95 3.40 4.68
N ASN A 405 10.88 2.85 5.27
CA ASN A 405 10.12 3.50 6.35
C ASN A 405 9.97 2.69 7.64
N ASP A 406 9.91 1.37 7.56
CA ASP A 406 9.99 0.53 8.75
C ASP A 406 11.46 0.35 9.13
N THR A 407 11.74 0.21 10.43
CA THR A 407 13.06 -0.31 10.79
C THR A 407 13.08 -1.80 10.52
N GLU A 408 13.99 -2.26 9.68
CA GLU A 408 14.12 -3.67 9.28
C GLU A 408 15.54 -4.19 9.50
N LEU A 409 15.72 -5.51 9.58
CA LEU A 409 17.02 -6.16 9.67
C LEU A 409 17.03 -7.36 8.73
N GLN A 410 18.07 -7.45 7.89
CA GLN A 410 18.26 -8.54 6.94
C GLN A 410 19.70 -9.04 6.98
N ILE A 411 19.87 -10.36 6.93
CA ILE A 411 21.16 -11.04 6.92
C ILE A 411 21.40 -11.61 5.53
N GLY A 412 22.49 -11.19 4.87
CA GLY A 412 23.00 -11.84 3.67
C GLY A 412 24.04 -12.90 4.03
N VAL A 413 23.98 -14.07 3.40
CA VAL A 413 24.86 -15.21 3.66
C VAL A 413 25.43 -15.73 2.34
N VAL A 414 26.76 -15.90 2.31
CA VAL A 414 27.49 -16.60 1.26
C VAL A 414 28.38 -17.62 1.94
N ASP A 415 28.22 -18.89 1.59
CA ASP A 415 29.00 -19.98 2.20
C ASP A 415 30.27 -20.23 1.41
N GLU A 416 31.41 -20.28 2.10
CA GLU A 416 32.68 -20.66 1.49
C GLU A 416 32.80 -22.18 1.30
N THR A 417 31.98 -22.97 2.01
CA THR A 417 31.83 -24.39 1.75
C THR A 417 30.96 -24.59 0.51
N LEU A 418 31.48 -25.32 -0.47
CA LEU A 418 30.79 -25.58 -1.73
C LEU A 418 30.26 -27.00 -1.80
N VAL A 419 29.10 -27.16 -2.44
CA VAL A 419 28.47 -28.45 -2.73
C VAL A 419 28.34 -28.64 -4.24
N GLU A 420 28.43 -29.90 -4.67
CA GLU A 420 28.18 -30.28 -6.06
C GLU A 420 26.68 -30.47 -6.30
N THR A 421 26.19 -29.85 -7.37
CA THR A 421 24.82 -29.98 -7.86
C THR A 421 24.79 -29.90 -9.39
N ALA A 422 23.59 -29.94 -9.97
CA ALA A 422 23.37 -29.58 -11.36
C ALA A 422 22.53 -28.30 -11.45
N ILE A 423 22.77 -27.51 -12.49
CA ILE A 423 21.89 -26.41 -12.90
C ILE A 423 21.52 -26.68 -14.35
N ASP A 424 20.24 -27.00 -14.60
CA ASP A 424 19.75 -27.40 -15.91
C ASP A 424 20.50 -28.61 -16.50
N GLY A 425 20.75 -29.62 -15.66
CA GLY A 425 21.48 -30.83 -15.99
C GLY A 425 23.00 -30.68 -16.10
N ALA A 426 23.54 -29.47 -16.07
CA ALA A 426 24.97 -29.22 -16.12
C ALA A 426 25.60 -29.25 -14.71
N PRO A 427 26.68 -30.02 -14.46
CA PRO A 427 27.36 -30.03 -13.17
C PRO A 427 27.88 -28.64 -12.77
N GLN A 428 27.60 -28.20 -11.54
CA GLN A 428 28.03 -26.93 -10.97
C GLN A 428 28.49 -27.12 -9.51
N LYS A 429 29.27 -26.14 -9.03
CA LYS A 429 29.58 -25.96 -7.61
C LYS A 429 28.93 -24.68 -7.13
N VAL A 430 28.19 -24.78 -6.02
CA VAL A 430 27.40 -23.70 -5.44
C VAL A 430 27.63 -23.63 -3.93
N CYS A 431 27.16 -22.57 -3.26
CA CYS A 431 27.36 -22.38 -1.83
C CYS A 431 26.44 -23.29 -1.01
N CYS A 432 27.00 -23.99 -0.02
CA CYS A 432 26.29 -24.99 0.79
C CYS A 432 25.03 -24.44 1.44
N PHE A 433 25.14 -23.35 2.22
CA PHE A 433 24.01 -22.76 2.93
C PHE A 433 22.81 -22.41 2.02
N ALA A 434 23.04 -21.69 0.92
CA ALA A 434 21.97 -21.26 0.03
C ALA A 434 21.33 -22.45 -0.70
N HIS A 435 22.13 -23.43 -1.12
CA HIS A 435 21.65 -24.67 -1.72
C HIS A 435 20.79 -25.50 -0.75
N GLU A 436 21.27 -25.72 0.47
CA GLU A 436 20.56 -26.53 1.47
C GLU A 436 19.26 -25.85 1.92
N LEU A 437 19.28 -24.53 2.12
CA LEU A 437 18.07 -23.76 2.44
C LEU A 437 17.01 -23.91 1.35
N ARG A 438 17.38 -23.69 0.09
CA ARG A 438 16.45 -23.80 -1.05
C ARG A 438 15.96 -25.24 -1.22
N CYS A 439 16.81 -26.24 -0.99
CA CYS A 439 16.44 -27.67 -0.96
C CYS A 439 15.39 -27.96 0.11
N ALA A 440 15.60 -27.49 1.33
CA ALA A 440 14.69 -27.73 2.45
C ALA A 440 13.34 -27.06 2.21
N LEU A 441 13.32 -25.78 1.81
CA LEU A 441 12.09 -25.05 1.51
C LEU A 441 11.32 -25.70 0.36
N TRP A 442 11.98 -26.07 -0.74
CA TRP A 442 11.28 -26.68 -1.88
C TRP A 442 10.80 -28.10 -1.58
N ALA A 443 11.55 -28.86 -0.77
CA ALA A 443 11.12 -30.18 -0.32
C ALA A 443 9.85 -30.10 0.54
N GLU A 444 9.78 -29.12 1.45
CA GLU A 444 8.60 -28.83 2.26
C GLU A 444 7.40 -28.38 1.40
N HIS A 445 7.61 -27.38 0.54
CA HIS A 445 6.55 -26.77 -0.27
C HIS A 445 5.99 -27.70 -1.35
N LEU A 446 6.81 -28.61 -1.88
CA LEU A 446 6.40 -29.57 -2.91
C LEU A 446 6.05 -30.95 -2.35
N GLU A 447 6.28 -31.17 -1.05
CA GLU A 447 6.21 -32.48 -0.40
C GLU A 447 7.00 -33.54 -1.17
N GLN A 448 8.23 -33.18 -1.54
CA GLN A 448 9.16 -34.02 -2.29
C GLN A 448 10.41 -34.30 -1.47
N PRO A 449 11.09 -35.44 -1.70
CA PRO A 449 12.43 -35.65 -1.13
C PRO A 449 13.41 -34.60 -1.66
N VAL A 450 14.39 -34.20 -0.84
CA VAL A 450 15.40 -33.19 -1.18
C VAL A 450 16.12 -33.54 -2.49
N GLU A 451 16.35 -34.82 -2.75
CA GLU A 451 16.99 -35.33 -3.96
C GLU A 451 16.26 -34.89 -5.25
N ALA A 452 14.93 -34.78 -5.21
CA ALA A 452 14.12 -34.41 -6.37
C ALA A 452 14.20 -32.90 -6.70
N VAL A 453 14.63 -32.07 -5.75
CA VAL A 453 14.68 -30.61 -5.89
C VAL A 453 16.09 -30.04 -6.00
N ARG A 454 17.13 -30.90 -6.05
CA ARG A 454 18.55 -30.47 -6.07
C ARG A 454 18.93 -29.61 -7.27
N ASP A 455 18.40 -29.93 -8.46
CA ASP A 455 18.58 -29.10 -9.66
C ASP A 455 17.44 -28.07 -9.73
N PRO A 456 17.71 -26.79 -9.48
CA PRO A 456 16.67 -25.78 -9.36
C PRO A 456 15.93 -25.56 -10.70
N ILE A 457 16.61 -25.62 -11.84
CA ILE A 457 15.99 -25.37 -13.14
C ILE A 457 15.15 -26.57 -13.58
N ALA A 458 15.65 -27.79 -13.36
CA ALA A 458 14.86 -29.00 -13.62
C ALA A 458 13.59 -29.02 -12.75
N ALA A 459 13.72 -28.75 -11.45
CA ALA A 459 12.58 -28.70 -10.53
C ALA A 459 11.59 -27.57 -10.89
N LEU A 460 12.06 -26.39 -11.32
CA LEU A 460 11.18 -25.31 -11.81
C LEU A 460 10.34 -25.74 -13.01
N ARG A 461 10.89 -26.54 -13.93
CA ARG A 461 10.17 -27.02 -15.11
C ARG A 461 9.26 -28.21 -14.80
N GLU A 462 9.75 -29.17 -14.02
CA GLU A 462 9.11 -30.48 -13.88
C GLU A 462 8.18 -30.58 -12.66
N LEU A 463 8.54 -29.92 -11.56
CA LEU A 463 7.80 -30.01 -10.30
C LEU A 463 6.89 -28.80 -10.13
N TRP A 464 7.46 -27.60 -10.21
CA TRP A 464 6.72 -26.33 -10.13
C TRP A 464 5.93 -26.07 -11.42
N GLY A 465 6.55 -26.26 -12.58
CA GLY A 465 5.91 -26.02 -13.89
C GLY A 465 4.69 -26.90 -14.17
N LYS A 466 4.64 -28.10 -13.58
CA LYS A 466 3.50 -29.03 -13.65
C LYS A 466 2.54 -28.92 -12.45
N ALA A 467 2.74 -27.99 -11.52
CA ALA A 467 1.83 -27.80 -10.40
C ALA A 467 0.41 -27.54 -10.93
N PRO A 468 -0.54 -28.48 -10.74
CA PRO A 468 -1.87 -28.37 -11.33
C PRO A 468 -2.72 -27.36 -10.54
N ILE A 469 -3.84 -26.94 -11.15
CA ILE A 469 -4.99 -26.32 -10.44
C ILE A 469 -5.70 -27.38 -9.55
N ALA A 470 -5.14 -28.58 -9.38
CA ALA A 470 -5.78 -29.73 -8.74
C ALA A 470 -5.38 -29.87 -7.25
N PRO A 471 -6.25 -30.45 -6.40
CA PRO A 471 -6.24 -30.27 -4.93
C PRO A 471 -5.19 -31.06 -4.14
N SER A 472 -4.20 -31.69 -4.78
CA SER A 472 -3.37 -32.72 -4.15
C SER A 472 -1.87 -32.40 -4.11
N ARG A 473 -1.50 -31.11 -4.15
CA ARG A 473 -0.12 -30.64 -3.99
C ARG A 473 -0.13 -29.35 -3.21
N ARG A 474 0.81 -29.17 -2.29
CA ARG A 474 0.83 -28.02 -1.39
C ARG A 474 1.10 -26.67 -2.09
N ALA A 475 1.77 -26.66 -3.24
CA ALA A 475 1.99 -25.45 -4.02
C ALA A 475 0.99 -25.29 -5.18
N HIS A 476 0.35 -24.12 -5.27
CA HIS A 476 -0.64 -23.82 -6.30
C HIS A 476 -0.27 -22.58 -7.12
N ARG A 477 -0.57 -22.62 -8.43
CA ARG A 477 -0.44 -21.45 -9.30
C ARG A 477 -1.38 -20.34 -8.84
N HIS A 478 -0.85 -19.13 -8.77
CA HIS A 478 -1.68 -17.95 -8.57
C HIS A 478 -2.64 -17.79 -9.76
N ASP A 479 -3.94 -17.95 -9.52
CA ASP A 479 -4.96 -17.77 -10.54
C ASP A 479 -5.42 -16.31 -10.61
N ALA A 480 -5.02 -15.63 -11.69
CA ALA A 480 -5.44 -14.26 -11.97
C ALA A 480 -6.96 -14.15 -12.20
N SER A 481 -7.69 -15.23 -12.51
CA SER A 481 -9.13 -15.22 -12.74
C SER A 481 -9.97 -15.33 -11.45
N LEU A 482 -9.42 -15.91 -10.38
CA LEU A 482 -10.02 -15.91 -9.04
C LEU A 482 -9.90 -14.54 -8.32
N SER A 483 -9.26 -13.56 -8.97
CA SER A 483 -8.77 -12.32 -8.33
C SER A 483 -9.59 -11.05 -8.58
N ILE A 484 -10.71 -11.12 -9.31
CA ILE A 484 -11.43 -9.90 -9.70
C ILE A 484 -12.53 -9.50 -8.70
N PHE A 485 -13.20 -10.43 -8.02
CA PHE A 485 -14.13 -10.10 -6.93
C PHE A 485 -14.29 -11.32 -6.02
N ASN A 486 -13.53 -11.40 -4.91
CA ASN A 486 -13.93 -12.26 -3.80
C ASN A 486 -14.46 -11.37 -2.66
N LEU A 487 -15.80 -11.28 -2.58
CA LEU A 487 -16.56 -10.44 -1.63
C LEU A 487 -16.74 -11.12 -0.27
N ASP A 488 -16.21 -12.33 -0.07
CA ASP A 488 -16.30 -13.12 1.16
C ASP A 488 -15.94 -12.35 2.45
N PRO A 489 -14.91 -11.48 2.49
CA PRO A 489 -14.59 -10.73 3.72
C PRO A 489 -15.65 -9.69 4.09
N ILE A 490 -16.34 -9.13 3.09
CA ILE A 490 -17.46 -8.21 3.31
C ILE A 490 -18.67 -9.02 3.79
N ALA A 491 -18.91 -10.20 3.23
CA ALA A 491 -19.99 -11.08 3.66
C ALA A 491 -19.77 -11.57 5.10
N GLU A 492 -18.54 -11.91 5.50
CA GLU A 492 -18.22 -12.37 6.85
C GLU A 492 -18.24 -11.22 7.89
N TYR A 493 -17.77 -10.03 7.50
CA TYR A 493 -17.89 -8.82 8.32
C TYR A 493 -19.35 -8.40 8.50
N VAL A 494 -20.15 -8.40 7.43
CA VAL A 494 -21.58 -8.08 7.47
C VAL A 494 -22.37 -9.15 8.22
N THR A 495 -22.03 -10.43 8.08
CA THR A 495 -22.68 -11.52 8.83
C THR A 495 -22.39 -11.42 10.32
N THR A 496 -21.15 -11.09 10.71
CA THR A 496 -20.79 -10.85 12.12
C THR A 496 -21.52 -9.61 12.68
N LEU A 497 -21.55 -8.50 11.92
CA LEU A 497 -22.25 -7.28 12.32
C LEU A 497 -23.77 -7.46 12.46
N ILE A 498 -24.37 -8.27 11.57
CA ILE A 498 -25.79 -8.62 11.62
C ILE A 498 -26.06 -9.57 12.79
N THR A 499 -25.21 -10.58 13.01
CA THR A 499 -25.37 -11.55 14.11
C THR A 499 -25.25 -10.87 15.49
N GLU A 500 -24.30 -9.94 15.64
CA GLU A 500 -24.11 -9.16 16.86
C GLU A 500 -25.24 -8.14 17.11
N ARG A 501 -25.77 -7.49 16.06
CA ARG A 501 -26.93 -6.60 16.19
C ARG A 501 -28.25 -7.33 16.39
N MET A 502 -28.41 -8.54 15.85
CA MET A 502 -29.63 -9.34 15.98
C MET A 502 -29.75 -10.04 17.34
N ALA A 503 -28.65 -10.23 18.07
CA ALA A 503 -28.65 -10.82 19.41
C ALA A 503 -29.47 -10.04 20.46
N HIS A 504 -29.83 -8.78 20.17
CA HIS A 504 -30.56 -7.89 21.07
C HIS A 504 -32.02 -7.63 20.66
N LEU A 505 -32.51 -8.23 19.58
CA LEU A 505 -33.91 -8.10 19.15
C LEU A 505 -34.75 -9.28 19.67
N PRO A 506 -36.01 -9.05 20.12
CA PRO A 506 -36.86 -10.13 20.59
C PRO A 506 -37.24 -11.06 19.41
N LEU A 507 -36.76 -12.30 19.46
CA LEU A 507 -36.93 -13.31 18.42
C LEU A 507 -38.40 -13.78 18.31
N VAL A 508 -38.94 -13.75 17.08
CA VAL A 508 -40.09 -14.57 16.67
C VAL A 508 -39.58 -16.00 16.40
N PRO A 509 -40.21 -17.07 16.91
CA PRO A 509 -39.70 -18.42 16.74
C PRO A 509 -39.82 -18.90 15.29
N LEU A 510 -38.74 -19.40 14.72
CA LEU A 510 -38.73 -20.02 13.39
C LEU A 510 -39.27 -21.46 13.43
N PRO A 511 -39.78 -22.00 12.30
CA PRO A 511 -40.34 -23.35 12.24
C PRO A 511 -39.29 -24.44 12.59
N PRO A 512 -39.70 -25.59 13.15
CA PRO A 512 -38.75 -26.64 13.54
C PRO A 512 -38.00 -27.20 12.33
N GLY A 513 -36.66 -27.16 12.39
CA GLY A 513 -35.78 -27.81 11.39
C GLY A 513 -34.95 -26.87 10.51
N VAL A 514 -35.11 -25.54 10.63
CA VAL A 514 -34.29 -24.57 9.90
C VAL A 514 -33.27 -23.93 10.85
N ASN A 515 -31.99 -24.21 10.59
CA ASN A 515 -30.84 -23.59 11.26
C ASN A 515 -30.71 -22.11 10.82
N GLU A 516 -30.62 -21.18 11.77
CA GLU A 516 -30.49 -19.72 11.55
C GLU A 516 -29.30 -19.35 10.63
N ARG A 517 -28.14 -20.01 10.78
CA ARG A 517 -26.98 -19.80 9.89
C ARG A 517 -27.24 -20.27 8.47
N SER A 518 -28.02 -21.34 8.29
CA SER A 518 -28.36 -21.86 6.96
C SER A 518 -29.34 -20.95 6.24
N ALA A 519 -30.30 -20.33 6.96
CA ALA A 519 -31.26 -19.39 6.38
C ALA A 519 -30.60 -18.07 5.96
N VAL A 520 -29.72 -17.52 6.79
CA VAL A 520 -28.94 -16.30 6.47
C VAL A 520 -27.97 -16.56 5.33
N LYS A 521 -27.28 -17.70 5.32
CA LYS A 521 -26.40 -18.08 4.20
C LYS A 521 -27.16 -18.25 2.89
N LEU A 522 -28.36 -18.85 2.90
CA LEU A 522 -29.19 -18.98 1.69
C LEU A 522 -29.68 -17.63 1.17
N ALA A 523 -30.01 -16.68 2.06
CA ALA A 523 -30.45 -15.35 1.70
C ALA A 523 -29.31 -14.50 1.11
N VAL A 524 -28.10 -14.64 1.66
CA VAL A 524 -26.88 -14.00 1.14
C VAL A 524 -26.45 -14.64 -0.18
N ASP A 525 -26.49 -15.97 -0.31
CA ASP A 525 -26.20 -16.68 -1.56
C ASP A 525 -27.21 -16.33 -2.68
N ALA A 526 -28.46 -16.02 -2.32
CA ALA A 526 -29.49 -15.55 -3.25
C ALA A 526 -29.31 -14.08 -3.65
N MET A 527 -28.85 -13.21 -2.74
CA MET A 527 -28.52 -11.81 -3.03
C MET A 527 -27.36 -11.67 -4.03
N LEU A 528 -26.43 -12.63 -4.02
CA LEU A 528 -25.18 -12.54 -4.80
C LEU A 528 -25.27 -13.12 -6.22
N ARG A 529 -26.37 -13.80 -6.60
CA ARG A 529 -26.48 -14.51 -7.89
C ARG A 529 -27.46 -13.95 -8.92
N GLY A 530 -27.99 -12.73 -8.78
CA GLY A 530 -28.72 -12.13 -9.90
C GLY A 530 -29.32 -10.74 -9.68
N PRO A 531 -29.88 -10.13 -10.74
CA PRO A 531 -30.34 -8.73 -10.78
C PRO A 531 -31.58 -8.42 -9.90
N GLN A 532 -31.99 -9.34 -9.04
CA GLN A 532 -33.22 -9.26 -8.23
C GLN A 532 -32.96 -8.87 -6.77
N ALA A 533 -31.73 -8.52 -6.38
CA ALA A 533 -31.37 -8.08 -5.02
C ALA A 533 -32.22 -6.90 -4.50
N ALA A 534 -32.72 -6.04 -5.39
CA ALA A 534 -33.61 -4.93 -5.04
C ALA A 534 -35.04 -5.36 -4.65
N LEU A 535 -35.51 -6.54 -5.11
CA LEU A 535 -36.82 -7.09 -4.76
C LEU A 535 -36.79 -7.81 -3.40
N LEU A 536 -35.66 -8.45 -3.05
CA LEU A 536 -35.52 -9.14 -1.76
C LEU A 536 -35.26 -8.15 -0.61
N MET A 537 -34.50 -7.07 -0.84
CA MET A 537 -34.37 -5.98 0.14
C MET A 537 -35.72 -5.34 0.47
N LYS A 538 -36.58 -5.18 -0.55
CA LYS A 538 -37.94 -4.68 -0.38
C LYS A 538 -38.86 -5.68 0.36
N ALA A 539 -38.71 -6.97 0.10
CA ALA A 539 -39.45 -8.02 0.82
C ALA A 539 -39.00 -8.17 2.28
N VAL A 540 -37.71 -7.94 2.57
CA VAL A 540 -37.15 -7.93 3.93
C VAL A 540 -37.58 -6.66 4.68
N GLU A 541 -37.62 -5.50 4.03
CA GLU A 541 -38.24 -4.27 4.58
C GLU A 541 -39.74 -4.44 4.84
N GLU A 542 -40.47 -5.15 3.98
CA GLU A 542 -41.90 -5.45 4.14
C GLU A 542 -42.18 -6.49 5.25
N LEU A 543 -41.26 -7.43 5.51
CA LEU A 543 -41.40 -8.42 6.60
C LEU A 543 -41.12 -7.86 8.00
N LEU A 544 -40.39 -6.74 8.09
CA LEU A 544 -39.95 -6.14 9.34
C LEU A 544 -40.90 -5.06 9.88
N ASN A 545 -42.02 -4.78 9.20
CA ASN A 545 -42.93 -3.71 9.60
C ASN A 545 -44.36 -4.23 9.89
N PRO A 546 -44.74 -4.42 11.18
CA PRO A 546 -46.04 -4.97 11.56
C PRO A 546 -47.26 -4.07 11.27
N ASP A 547 -47.07 -2.82 10.81
CA ASP A 547 -48.16 -1.85 10.59
C ASP A 547 -48.66 -1.74 9.12
N LEU A 548 -48.13 -2.51 8.16
CA LEU A 548 -48.45 -2.39 6.72
C LEU A 548 -49.42 -3.47 6.19
N ALA A 549 -50.32 -3.97 7.03
CA ALA A 549 -51.20 -5.10 6.73
C ALA A 549 -52.38 -4.87 5.73
N PRO A 550 -52.80 -3.66 5.30
CA PRO A 550 -53.92 -3.57 4.36
C PRO A 550 -53.62 -2.75 3.08
N SER A 551 -52.78 -3.24 2.16
CA SER A 551 -52.74 -2.65 0.80
C SER A 551 -52.18 -3.51 -0.35
N VAL A 552 -52.12 -4.84 -0.22
CA VAL A 552 -51.63 -5.71 -1.32
C VAL A 552 -52.67 -5.89 -2.46
N ALA A 553 -53.94 -5.52 -2.25
CA ALA A 553 -54.96 -5.55 -3.30
C ALA A 553 -54.84 -4.37 -4.31
N ASN A 554 -54.27 -3.24 -3.90
CA ASN A 554 -54.24 -2.03 -4.74
C ASN A 554 -53.05 -1.99 -5.73
N LEU A 555 -51.96 -2.69 -5.43
CA LEU A 555 -50.78 -2.71 -6.31
C LEU A 555 -51.01 -3.52 -7.60
N ARG A 556 -51.86 -4.55 -7.55
CA ARG A 556 -52.11 -5.42 -8.70
C ARG A 556 -52.92 -4.73 -9.80
N ASN A 557 -53.77 -3.75 -9.42
CA ASN A 557 -54.55 -2.94 -10.35
C ASN A 557 -53.76 -1.74 -10.90
N ALA A 558 -52.82 -1.19 -10.14
CA ALA A 558 -51.96 -0.09 -10.58
C ALA A 558 -50.97 -0.52 -11.69
N VAL A 559 -50.49 -1.76 -11.64
CA VAL A 559 -49.54 -2.30 -12.64
C VAL A 559 -50.25 -2.63 -13.96
N ALA A 560 -51.54 -2.95 -13.95
CA ALA A 560 -52.32 -3.20 -15.16
C ALA A 560 -52.64 -1.91 -15.95
N ALA A 561 -52.60 -0.74 -15.31
CA ALA A 561 -52.89 0.54 -15.94
C ALA A 561 -51.67 1.21 -16.61
N ALA A 562 -50.45 0.69 -16.40
CA ALA A 562 -49.21 1.35 -16.81
C ALA A 562 -48.70 0.98 -18.21
N ILE A 563 -49.46 0.20 -19.01
CA ILE A 563 -49.04 -0.20 -20.36
C ILE A 563 -49.93 0.44 -21.44
N ARG A 564 -49.38 1.54 -21.99
CA ARG A 564 -49.56 2.15 -23.33
C ARG A 564 -50.83 2.96 -23.64
N PRO A 565 -50.77 3.84 -24.66
CA PRO A 565 -49.82 4.94 -24.89
C PRO A 565 -50.61 6.25 -25.17
N ASP A 566 -49.91 7.31 -25.61
CA ASP A 566 -50.45 8.56 -26.21
C ASP A 566 -50.74 9.72 -25.24
N SER A 567 -49.90 10.77 -25.29
CA SER A 567 -50.19 11.98 -26.08
C SER A 567 -49.38 13.22 -25.65
N VAL A 568 -48.55 13.69 -26.60
CA VAL A 568 -48.31 15.11 -26.96
C VAL A 568 -47.31 15.93 -26.09
N PRO A 569 -46.48 16.79 -26.72
CA PRO A 569 -45.08 16.98 -26.38
C PRO A 569 -44.83 18.24 -25.54
N ALA A 570 -43.74 18.23 -24.78
CA ALA A 570 -43.09 19.42 -24.23
C ALA A 570 -41.60 19.34 -24.58
N ASP A 571 -40.97 20.49 -24.78
CA ASP A 571 -39.58 20.73 -25.17
C ASP A 571 -38.59 19.62 -24.71
N PRO A 572 -37.62 19.17 -25.54
CA PRO A 572 -36.60 18.21 -25.12
C PRO A 572 -35.87 18.60 -23.82
N GLU A 573 -35.70 19.91 -23.57
CA GLU A 573 -35.12 20.44 -22.33
C GLU A 573 -36.04 20.21 -21.10
N ASP A 574 -37.37 20.33 -21.25
CA ASP A 574 -38.34 20.11 -20.16
C ASP A 574 -38.52 18.62 -19.82
N ALA A 575 -38.43 17.74 -20.80
CA ALA A 575 -38.53 16.28 -20.59
C ALA A 575 -37.31 15.71 -19.84
N LEU A 576 -36.10 16.15 -20.19
CA LEU A 576 -34.87 15.76 -19.48
C LEU A 576 -34.84 16.34 -18.07
N GLY A 577 -35.24 17.62 -17.90
CA GLY A 577 -35.38 18.25 -16.58
C GLY A 577 -36.35 17.49 -15.67
N ALA A 578 -37.52 17.12 -16.18
CA ALA A 578 -38.50 16.31 -15.44
C ALA A 578 -37.96 14.91 -15.07
N GLN A 579 -37.18 14.29 -15.96
CA GLN A 579 -36.53 13.00 -15.72
C GLN A 579 -35.44 13.07 -14.64
N ILE A 580 -34.60 14.11 -14.67
CA ILE A 580 -33.57 14.37 -13.65
C ILE A 580 -34.24 14.57 -12.28
N ILE A 581 -35.27 15.43 -12.20
CA ILE A 581 -36.04 15.66 -10.97
C ILE A 581 -36.67 14.35 -10.44
N ALA A 582 -37.21 13.51 -11.33
CA ALA A 582 -37.80 12.24 -10.95
C ALA A 582 -36.75 11.24 -10.41
N LEU A 583 -35.54 11.22 -10.95
CA LEU A 583 -34.45 10.37 -10.48
C LEU A 583 -33.88 10.85 -9.14
N LEU A 584 -33.73 12.16 -8.95
CA LEU A 584 -33.30 12.78 -7.69
C LEU A 584 -34.28 12.50 -6.55
N ARG A 585 -35.58 12.71 -6.78
CA ARG A 585 -36.65 12.40 -5.80
C ARG A 585 -36.71 10.91 -5.42
N ARG A 586 -36.22 10.02 -6.29
CA ARG A 586 -36.15 8.57 -6.05
C ARG A 586 -34.82 8.12 -5.45
N GLY A 587 -33.90 9.05 -5.15
CA GLY A 587 -32.57 8.73 -4.61
C GLY A 587 -31.69 7.93 -5.58
N LYS A 588 -31.93 8.03 -6.89
CA LYS A 588 -31.18 7.27 -7.91
C LYS A 588 -29.96 7.99 -8.47
N LEU A 589 -29.72 9.23 -8.06
CA LEU A 589 -28.56 10.03 -8.45
C LEU A 589 -27.82 10.50 -7.18
N PRO A 590 -26.49 10.76 -7.27
CA PRO A 590 -25.71 11.18 -6.11
C PRO A 590 -26.26 12.45 -5.45
N GLN A 591 -26.56 12.35 -4.15
CA GLN A 591 -26.88 13.51 -3.32
C GLN A 591 -25.61 14.25 -2.88
N MET A 592 -25.79 15.46 -2.34
CA MET A 592 -24.70 16.22 -1.71
C MET A 592 -24.00 15.35 -0.66
N VAL A 593 -22.69 15.52 -0.54
CA VAL A 593 -21.92 14.81 0.48
C VAL A 593 -22.35 15.30 1.85
N ASP A 594 -22.72 14.35 2.72
CA ASP A 594 -23.05 14.66 4.12
C ASP A 594 -21.77 14.79 4.94
N TRP A 595 -21.12 15.94 4.82
CA TRP A 595 -19.83 16.24 5.47
C TRP A 595 -19.87 16.14 7.00
N PHE A 596 -21.05 16.16 7.61
CA PHE A 596 -21.21 16.03 9.06
C PHE A 596 -21.65 14.63 9.50
N ASP A 597 -21.82 13.68 8.57
CA ASP A 597 -22.07 12.28 8.91
C ASP A 597 -20.84 11.68 9.62
N PRO A 598 -20.97 11.23 10.88
CA PRO A 598 -19.85 10.68 11.63
C PRO A 598 -19.24 9.43 10.98
N GLY A 599 -20.04 8.64 10.27
CA GLY A 599 -19.57 7.43 9.58
C GLY A 599 -18.69 7.77 8.37
N LEU A 600 -19.11 8.79 7.61
CA LEU A 600 -18.36 9.31 6.48
C LEU A 600 -17.06 9.97 6.94
N LEU A 601 -17.08 10.79 7.99
CA LEU A 601 -15.88 11.43 8.54
C LEU A 601 -14.83 10.40 8.98
N VAL A 602 -15.24 9.32 9.64
CA VAL A 602 -14.33 8.20 10.00
C VAL A 602 -13.77 7.53 8.75
N LYS A 603 -14.61 7.30 7.74
CA LYS A 603 -14.19 6.68 6.47
C LYS A 603 -13.21 7.56 5.69
N ILE A 604 -13.42 8.87 5.65
CA ILE A 604 -12.52 9.85 5.05
C ILE A 604 -11.20 9.89 5.84
N GLY A 605 -11.24 9.99 7.17
CA GLY A 605 -10.03 10.03 8.00
C GLY A 605 -9.15 8.77 7.89
N ILE A 606 -9.76 7.58 7.79
CA ILE A 606 -9.02 6.33 7.54
C ILE A 606 -8.38 6.34 6.14
N ARG A 607 -9.10 6.86 5.13
CA ARG A 607 -8.60 6.91 3.75
C ARG A 607 -7.55 7.98 3.51
N ASP A 608 -7.67 9.13 4.14
CA ASP A 608 -6.65 10.17 4.15
C ASP A 608 -5.35 9.63 4.75
N MET A 609 -5.44 8.91 5.87
CA MET A 609 -4.30 8.20 6.45
C MET A 609 -3.69 7.18 5.47
N ILE A 610 -4.51 6.44 4.71
CA ILE A 610 -4.05 5.48 3.70
C ILE A 610 -3.44 6.19 2.49
N SER A 611 -4.02 7.30 2.01
CA SER A 611 -3.55 8.03 0.84
C SER A 611 -2.29 8.86 1.14
N GLY A 612 -2.19 9.46 2.32
CA GLY A 612 -0.96 10.09 2.80
C GLY A 612 0.18 9.07 2.95
N THR A 613 -0.14 7.81 3.27
CA THR A 613 0.84 6.71 3.30
C THR A 613 1.19 6.20 1.91
N ILE A 614 0.22 5.95 1.01
CA ILE A 614 0.44 5.30 -0.30
C ILE A 614 0.80 6.30 -1.41
N GLY A 615 0.23 7.50 -1.40
CA GLY A 615 0.42 8.55 -2.38
C GLY A 615 1.86 9.08 -2.46
N GLN A 616 2.67 8.84 -1.42
CA GLN A 616 4.12 9.09 -1.45
C GLN A 616 4.93 7.99 -2.17
N TYR A 617 4.38 6.77 -2.35
CA TYR A 617 5.09 5.63 -2.97
C TYR A 617 4.67 5.35 -4.42
N ALA A 618 3.59 5.96 -4.89
CA ALA A 618 3.07 5.80 -6.25
C ALA A 618 2.77 7.18 -6.86
N ASP A 619 3.77 8.07 -6.89
CA ASP A 619 3.60 9.40 -7.47
C ASP A 619 3.36 9.27 -8.99
N GLN A 620 2.10 9.44 -9.39
CA GLN A 620 1.69 9.41 -10.78
C GLN A 620 2.37 10.50 -11.61
N ARG A 621 2.88 11.60 -11.02
CA ARG A 621 3.59 12.66 -11.77
C ARG A 621 4.92 12.16 -12.32
N LEU A 622 5.66 11.36 -11.55
CA LEU A 622 6.89 10.69 -12.01
C LEU A 622 6.57 9.70 -13.13
N MET A 623 5.50 8.91 -12.98
CA MET A 623 5.06 7.98 -14.02
C MET A 623 4.58 8.70 -15.29
N GLN A 624 3.84 9.79 -15.14
CA GLN A 624 3.40 10.64 -16.25
C GLN A 624 4.61 11.27 -16.96
N ALA A 625 5.59 11.80 -16.22
CA ALA A 625 6.80 12.36 -16.80
C ALA A 625 7.66 11.30 -17.52
N ALA A 626 7.74 10.08 -16.98
CA ALA A 626 8.48 8.98 -17.59
C ALA A 626 7.80 8.37 -18.82
N SER A 627 6.46 8.36 -18.85
CA SER A 627 5.66 7.83 -19.97
C SER A 627 5.38 8.85 -21.08
N ASP A 628 5.49 10.14 -20.76
CA ASP A 628 5.39 11.24 -21.70
C ASP A 628 6.74 11.47 -22.42
N HIS A 629 6.79 11.12 -23.71
CA HIS A 629 8.01 11.17 -24.52
C HIS A 629 7.90 12.25 -25.62
N PRO A 630 8.09 13.55 -25.30
CA PRO A 630 8.19 14.59 -26.33
C PRO A 630 9.43 14.35 -27.21
N ALA A 631 9.38 14.73 -28.50
CA ALA A 631 10.54 14.63 -29.39
C ALA A 631 11.60 15.70 -29.11
N SER A 632 11.26 16.77 -28.37
CA SER A 632 12.20 17.80 -27.91
C SER A 632 11.66 18.60 -26.71
N GLU A 633 12.53 19.28 -25.97
CA GLU A 633 12.14 20.23 -24.91
C GLU A 633 11.26 21.37 -25.46
N ARG A 634 11.51 21.82 -26.70
CA ARG A 634 10.68 22.82 -27.36
C ARG A 634 9.25 22.31 -27.59
N GLU A 635 9.10 21.05 -27.98
CA GLU A 635 7.78 20.43 -28.14
C GLU A 635 7.06 20.32 -26.80
N LEU A 636 7.78 19.98 -25.73
CA LEU A 636 7.21 19.93 -24.38
C LEU A 636 6.73 21.31 -23.91
N ALA A 637 7.54 22.35 -24.12
CA ALA A 637 7.23 23.73 -23.73
C ALA A 637 6.07 24.35 -24.49
N LEU A 638 6.00 24.08 -25.80
CA LEU A 638 5.04 24.68 -26.73
C LEU A 638 3.94 23.70 -27.16
N ARG A 639 3.74 22.62 -26.39
CA ARG A 639 2.74 21.58 -26.68
C ARG A 639 1.34 22.16 -26.80
N TYR A 640 1.02 23.13 -25.95
CA TYR A 640 -0.25 23.83 -25.90
C TYR A 640 -0.07 25.30 -26.34
N ASP A 641 0.53 25.49 -27.51
CA ASP A 641 0.67 26.81 -28.15
C ASP A 641 -0.57 27.15 -28.97
N TYR A 642 -1.37 28.07 -28.44
CA TYR A 642 -2.57 28.64 -29.07
C TYR A 642 -2.37 30.09 -29.50
N ALA A 643 -1.13 30.60 -29.51
CA ALA A 643 -0.86 32.01 -29.81
C ALA A 643 -1.16 32.39 -31.26
N ASN A 644 -1.11 31.42 -32.18
CA ASN A 644 -1.38 31.65 -33.60
C ASN A 644 -2.89 31.57 -33.90
N LEU A 645 -3.54 32.74 -33.98
CA LEU A 645 -4.96 32.85 -34.34
C LEU A 645 -5.29 32.33 -35.76
N TYR A 646 -4.27 32.17 -36.62
CA TYR A 646 -4.39 31.70 -38.00
C TYR A 646 -3.78 30.31 -38.21
N ASP A 647 -3.63 29.52 -37.14
CA ASP A 647 -3.12 28.15 -37.28
C ASP A 647 -4.02 27.33 -38.22
N PRO A 648 -3.45 26.63 -39.22
CA PRO A 648 -4.23 25.80 -40.13
C PRO A 648 -4.90 24.63 -39.42
N ASP A 649 -4.40 24.20 -38.26
CA ASP A 649 -5.02 23.17 -37.42
C ASP A 649 -6.08 23.81 -36.48
N PRO A 650 -7.38 23.51 -36.66
CA PRO A 650 -8.44 24.01 -35.78
C PRO A 650 -8.27 23.62 -34.31
N ALA A 651 -7.57 22.52 -34.03
CA ALA A 651 -7.29 22.09 -32.66
C ALA A 651 -6.24 22.97 -31.96
N ARG A 652 -5.43 23.72 -32.73
CA ARG A 652 -4.36 24.61 -32.23
C ARG A 652 -4.69 26.10 -32.34
N ARG A 653 -5.87 26.46 -32.84
CA ARG A 653 -6.33 27.85 -32.91
C ARG A 653 -7.40 28.18 -31.86
N LEU A 654 -7.50 29.46 -31.53
CA LEU A 654 -8.60 30.05 -30.79
C LEU A 654 -9.30 31.10 -31.67
N ALA A 655 -10.63 31.14 -31.62
CA ALA A 655 -11.40 32.21 -32.23
C ALA A 655 -11.40 33.47 -31.34
N THR A 656 -11.63 34.61 -31.96
CA THR A 656 -11.85 35.88 -31.26
C THR A 656 -13.27 36.37 -31.51
N ASP A 657 -13.82 37.12 -30.57
CA ASP A 657 -15.06 37.86 -30.82
C ASP A 657 -14.84 39.04 -31.78
N GLU A 658 -15.92 39.78 -32.07
CA GLU A 658 -15.89 40.96 -32.96
C GLU A 658 -14.92 42.06 -32.50
N LYS A 659 -14.53 42.08 -31.22
CA LYS A 659 -13.58 43.03 -30.64
C LYS A 659 -12.16 42.46 -30.55
N GLY A 660 -11.92 41.27 -31.10
CA GLY A 660 -10.62 40.60 -31.02
C GLY A 660 -10.32 39.98 -29.66
N ARG A 661 -11.32 39.73 -28.81
CA ARG A 661 -11.11 39.15 -27.47
C ARG A 661 -11.21 37.62 -27.50
N VAL A 662 -10.40 36.97 -26.67
CA VAL A 662 -10.45 35.53 -26.42
C VAL A 662 -11.16 35.29 -25.09
N TRP A 663 -12.08 34.32 -25.07
CA TRP A 663 -12.87 33.96 -23.91
C TRP A 663 -12.46 32.58 -23.38
N ILE A 664 -12.21 32.53 -22.07
CA ILE A 664 -11.75 31.35 -21.33
C ILE A 664 -12.61 31.24 -20.09
N ASP A 665 -13.10 30.04 -19.84
CA ASP A 665 -13.93 29.72 -18.70
C ASP A 665 -13.08 29.07 -17.59
N TYR A 666 -13.37 29.41 -16.34
CA TYR A 666 -12.76 28.80 -15.16
C TYR A 666 -13.86 28.38 -14.19
N ILE A 667 -13.74 27.16 -13.66
CA ILE A 667 -14.64 26.61 -12.64
C ILE A 667 -13.82 25.79 -11.64
N ALA A 668 -14.29 25.67 -10.39
CA ALA A 668 -13.60 24.88 -9.39
C ALA A 668 -14.56 24.20 -8.39
N ASP A 669 -14.04 23.21 -7.66
CA ASP A 669 -14.70 22.42 -6.61
C ASP A 669 -16.03 21.81 -7.06
N LEU A 670 -15.87 20.81 -7.93
CA LEU A 670 -16.95 20.09 -8.58
C LEU A 670 -17.23 18.76 -7.88
N GLY A 671 -18.36 18.16 -8.18
CA GLY A 671 -18.63 16.78 -7.79
C GLY A 671 -19.04 16.60 -6.32
N ASP A 672 -19.51 17.64 -5.64
CA ASP A 672 -20.11 17.52 -4.30
C ASP A 672 -21.48 16.84 -4.35
N GLY A 673 -22.22 17.02 -5.44
CA GLY A 673 -23.47 16.33 -5.71
C GLY A 673 -23.88 16.45 -7.17
N PHE A 674 -24.80 15.60 -7.62
CA PHE A 674 -25.26 15.60 -9.01
C PHE A 674 -25.93 16.94 -9.37
N GLU A 675 -26.84 17.44 -8.52
CA GLU A 675 -27.62 18.65 -8.80
C GLU A 675 -26.75 19.90 -8.96
N ALA A 676 -25.86 20.15 -8.00
CA ALA A 676 -24.97 21.31 -8.03
C ALA A 676 -24.02 21.27 -9.23
N THR A 677 -23.43 20.09 -9.50
CA THR A 677 -22.51 19.92 -10.63
C THR A 677 -23.23 20.05 -11.97
N TYR A 678 -24.43 19.48 -12.09
CA TYR A 678 -25.26 19.60 -13.30
C TYR A 678 -25.68 21.04 -13.55
N ALA A 679 -26.11 21.77 -12.51
CA ALA A 679 -26.52 23.18 -12.65
C ALA A 679 -25.39 24.03 -13.22
N MET A 680 -24.17 23.86 -12.72
CA MET A 680 -23.00 24.56 -13.26
C MET A 680 -22.67 24.09 -14.67
N ALA A 681 -22.64 22.78 -14.93
CA ALA A 681 -22.37 22.24 -16.27
C ALA A 681 -23.38 22.75 -17.31
N PHE A 682 -24.65 22.88 -16.93
CA PHE A 682 -25.73 23.41 -17.77
C PHE A 682 -25.51 24.88 -18.13
N LEU A 683 -25.02 25.69 -17.19
CA LEU A 683 -24.65 27.09 -17.46
C LEU A 683 -23.43 27.17 -18.38
N MET A 684 -22.40 26.36 -18.11
CA MET A 684 -21.18 26.30 -18.93
C MET A 684 -21.46 25.84 -20.36
N ALA A 685 -22.48 25.01 -20.56
CA ALA A 685 -22.88 24.53 -21.87
C ALA A 685 -23.47 25.61 -22.79
N ARG A 686 -23.98 26.72 -22.24
CA ARG A 686 -24.64 27.76 -23.03
C ARG A 686 -23.63 28.44 -23.95
N GLU A 687 -24.04 28.76 -25.18
CA GLU A 687 -23.20 29.54 -26.12
C GLU A 687 -23.03 30.99 -25.69
N THR A 688 -24.04 31.52 -24.97
CA THR A 688 -24.03 32.85 -24.36
C THR A 688 -24.68 32.79 -22.98
N LEU A 689 -24.09 33.45 -22.00
CA LEU A 689 -24.59 33.57 -20.64
C LEU A 689 -24.91 35.04 -20.32
N GLU A 690 -26.14 35.31 -19.91
CA GLU A 690 -26.57 36.64 -19.46
C GLU A 690 -26.24 36.83 -17.98
N VAL A 691 -25.24 37.67 -17.67
CA VAL A 691 -24.83 37.95 -16.29
C VAL A 691 -25.19 39.37 -15.89
N ALA A 692 -25.59 39.57 -14.64
CA ALA A 692 -25.80 40.91 -14.10
C ALA A 692 -24.45 41.58 -13.77
N ASP A 693 -24.34 42.88 -14.01
CA ASP A 693 -23.16 43.64 -13.60
C ASP A 693 -23.11 43.71 -12.07
N ALA A 694 -22.01 43.24 -11.47
CA ALA A 694 -21.83 43.23 -10.02
C ALA A 694 -21.88 44.64 -9.40
N ARG A 695 -21.55 45.68 -10.17
CA ARG A 695 -21.59 47.09 -9.75
C ARG A 695 -22.87 47.79 -10.18
N ALA A 696 -23.62 47.22 -11.12
CA ALA A 696 -24.91 47.73 -11.59
C ALA A 696 -25.90 46.57 -11.85
N PRO A 697 -26.52 45.98 -10.81
CA PRO A 697 -27.27 44.72 -10.93
C PRO A 697 -28.49 44.73 -11.88
N LYS A 698 -28.91 45.91 -12.32
CA LYS A 698 -29.99 46.10 -13.32
C LYS A 698 -29.50 46.01 -14.76
N GLU A 699 -28.19 46.17 -14.98
CA GLU A 699 -27.55 45.99 -16.27
C GLU A 699 -27.16 44.52 -16.42
N ARG A 700 -27.44 43.95 -17.60
CA ARG A 700 -27.05 42.59 -17.95
C ARG A 700 -26.13 42.61 -19.16
N HIS A 701 -25.14 41.74 -19.14
CA HIS A 701 -24.15 41.57 -20.19
C HIS A 701 -24.22 40.14 -20.71
N ALA A 702 -24.31 39.98 -22.02
CA ALA A 702 -24.14 38.71 -22.70
C ALA A 702 -22.64 38.36 -22.75
N LEU A 703 -22.24 37.28 -22.09
CA LEU A 703 -20.89 36.73 -22.17
C LEU A 703 -20.89 35.50 -23.09
N PRO A 704 -20.05 35.43 -24.12
CA PRO A 704 -19.94 34.24 -24.95
C PRO A 704 -19.23 33.11 -24.19
N ALA A 705 -19.49 31.87 -24.59
CA ALA A 705 -18.81 30.70 -24.05
C ALA A 705 -17.29 30.75 -24.26
N GLY A 706 -16.55 30.27 -23.26
CA GLY A 706 -15.13 30.06 -23.38
C GLY A 706 -14.79 28.91 -24.34
N GLN A 707 -13.69 29.07 -25.08
CA GLN A 707 -13.16 28.00 -25.93
C GLN A 707 -12.24 27.03 -25.19
N ILE A 708 -11.73 27.48 -24.05
CA ILE A 708 -10.97 26.69 -23.09
C ILE A 708 -11.75 26.75 -21.78
N LEU A 709 -12.02 25.58 -21.22
CA LEU A 709 -12.49 25.41 -19.85
C LEU A 709 -11.31 24.94 -18.98
N VAL A 710 -11.06 25.66 -17.90
CA VAL A 710 -10.11 25.26 -16.85
C VAL A 710 -10.89 24.86 -15.61
N MET A 711 -10.68 23.63 -15.15
CA MET A 711 -11.18 23.13 -13.86
C MET A 711 -10.08 23.23 -12.80
N GLY A 712 -10.31 23.95 -11.72
CA GLY A 712 -9.42 23.99 -10.55
C GLY A 712 -10.05 23.32 -9.33
N GLY A 713 -9.27 23.20 -8.25
CA GLY A 713 -9.75 22.61 -6.99
C GLY A 713 -10.08 21.13 -7.13
N ASP A 714 -11.00 20.62 -6.30
CA ASP A 714 -11.39 19.22 -6.36
C ASP A 714 -12.40 18.94 -7.49
N GLN A 715 -12.35 17.78 -8.12
CA GLN A 715 -13.33 17.39 -9.15
C GLN A 715 -14.37 16.36 -8.70
N ALA A 716 -14.15 15.65 -7.60
CA ALA A 716 -15.10 14.68 -7.06
C ALA A 716 -15.02 14.50 -5.54
N TYR A 717 -16.15 14.68 -4.86
CA TYR A 717 -16.27 14.46 -3.42
C TYR A 717 -17.09 13.21 -3.06
N PRO A 718 -16.88 12.61 -1.87
CA PRO A 718 -15.84 12.95 -0.90
C PRO A 718 -14.46 12.42 -1.30
N GLN A 719 -14.35 11.73 -2.44
CA GLN A 719 -13.13 11.06 -2.86
C GLN A 719 -13.15 10.78 -4.37
N ALA A 720 -11.96 10.84 -4.98
CA ALA A 720 -11.75 10.41 -6.35
C ALA A 720 -11.75 8.88 -6.50
N THR A 721 -12.86 8.33 -6.97
CA THR A 721 -12.86 6.99 -7.60
C THR A 721 -13.45 7.10 -8.99
N GLN A 722 -13.16 6.15 -9.88
CA GLN A 722 -13.76 6.16 -11.23
C GLN A 722 -15.30 6.21 -11.19
N GLN A 723 -15.93 5.55 -10.22
CA GLN A 723 -17.39 5.58 -10.06
C GLN A 723 -17.90 6.95 -9.61
N GLU A 724 -17.22 7.57 -8.65
CA GLU A 724 -17.59 8.92 -8.17
C GLU A 724 -17.36 9.96 -9.26
N TYR A 725 -16.23 9.90 -9.97
CA TYR A 725 -15.98 10.72 -11.16
C TYR A 725 -17.08 10.54 -12.21
N GLN A 726 -17.46 9.29 -12.50
CA GLN A 726 -18.51 9.02 -13.47
C GLN A 726 -19.83 9.65 -13.02
N ALA A 727 -20.29 9.33 -11.81
CA ALA A 727 -21.61 9.70 -11.33
C ALA A 727 -21.74 11.18 -10.95
N ARG A 728 -20.66 11.80 -10.44
CA ARG A 728 -20.68 13.15 -9.87
C ARG A 728 -20.07 14.22 -10.77
N LEU A 729 -19.30 13.84 -11.79
CA LEU A 729 -18.73 14.79 -12.75
C LEU A 729 -19.10 14.44 -14.20
N VAL A 730 -18.83 13.21 -14.64
CA VAL A 730 -18.99 12.83 -16.06
C VAL A 730 -20.45 12.83 -16.49
N ASP A 731 -21.33 12.20 -15.72
CA ASP A 731 -22.75 12.13 -16.02
C ASP A 731 -23.40 13.53 -15.99
N PRO A 732 -23.21 14.39 -14.97
CA PRO A 732 -23.73 15.74 -14.98
C PRO A 732 -23.35 16.55 -16.23
N TYR A 733 -22.07 16.55 -16.62
CA TYR A 733 -21.63 17.30 -17.81
C TYR A 733 -22.13 16.68 -19.11
N SER A 734 -22.17 15.35 -19.20
CA SER A 734 -22.69 14.66 -20.39
C SER A 734 -24.19 14.87 -20.57
N TRP A 735 -24.93 15.00 -19.47
CA TRP A 735 -26.37 15.27 -19.50
C TRP A 735 -26.66 16.75 -19.73
N ALA A 736 -25.76 17.64 -19.31
CA ALA A 736 -25.88 19.07 -19.55
C ALA A 736 -25.72 19.39 -21.04
N TYR A 737 -24.71 18.79 -21.70
CA TYR A 737 -24.47 19.02 -23.12
C TYR A 737 -23.55 17.96 -23.75
N THR A 738 -23.99 17.37 -24.86
CA THR A 738 -23.22 16.40 -25.65
C THR A 738 -23.21 16.77 -27.12
N THR A 739 -22.11 16.45 -27.79
CA THR A 739 -21.95 16.58 -29.24
C THR A 739 -21.01 15.49 -29.73
N ASP A 740 -21.23 15.00 -30.95
CA ASP A 740 -20.37 13.99 -31.59
C ASP A 740 -18.99 14.56 -31.97
N GLN A 741 -18.85 15.89 -31.98
CA GLN A 741 -17.60 16.60 -32.30
C GLN A 741 -17.26 17.64 -31.23
N PRO A 742 -16.76 17.23 -30.06
CA PRO A 742 -16.40 18.15 -28.98
C PRO A 742 -15.27 19.09 -29.44
N ALA A 743 -15.58 20.38 -29.57
CA ALA A 743 -14.66 21.40 -30.06
C ALA A 743 -14.04 22.28 -28.94
N ARG A 744 -14.67 22.30 -27.75
CA ARG A 744 -14.19 23.07 -26.60
C ARG A 744 -13.10 22.30 -25.87
N LYS A 745 -12.03 22.99 -25.48
CA LYS A 745 -10.84 22.39 -24.88
C LYS A 745 -10.99 22.37 -23.35
N LEU A 746 -10.51 21.32 -22.69
CA LEU A 746 -10.58 21.14 -21.25
C LEU A 746 -9.20 20.84 -20.68
N PHE A 747 -8.87 21.60 -19.64
CA PHE A 747 -7.73 21.42 -18.76
C PHE A 747 -8.21 21.43 -17.31
N ALA A 748 -7.57 20.65 -16.46
CA ALA A 748 -7.90 20.49 -15.06
C ALA A 748 -6.63 20.47 -14.22
N ILE A 749 -6.76 20.90 -12.97
CA ILE A 749 -5.74 20.83 -11.92
C ILE A 749 -6.36 20.07 -10.76
N PRO A 750 -5.71 18.99 -10.27
CA PRO A 750 -6.27 18.18 -9.21
C PRO A 750 -6.22 18.90 -7.86
N GLY A 751 -7.26 18.70 -7.05
CA GLY A 751 -7.27 19.06 -5.63
C GLY A 751 -6.86 17.90 -4.73
N ASN A 752 -6.92 18.11 -3.42
CA ASN A 752 -6.50 17.11 -2.44
C ASN A 752 -7.41 15.86 -2.45
N HIS A 753 -8.71 16.01 -2.68
CA HIS A 753 -9.64 14.88 -2.79
C HIS A 753 -9.42 14.06 -4.06
N ASP A 754 -8.81 14.66 -5.10
CA ASP A 754 -8.40 13.98 -6.32
C ASP A 754 -7.18 13.07 -6.14
N TRP A 755 -6.41 13.31 -5.09
CA TRP A 755 -5.23 12.54 -4.73
C TRP A 755 -5.52 11.34 -3.82
N TYR A 756 -6.76 11.15 -3.35
CA TYR A 756 -7.12 10.03 -2.47
C TYR A 756 -6.98 8.63 -3.07
N ASP A 757 -6.93 8.51 -4.41
CA ASP A 757 -6.60 7.24 -5.09
C ASP A 757 -5.20 7.22 -5.73
N GLY A 758 -4.33 8.15 -5.32
CA GLY A 758 -3.02 8.37 -5.91
C GLY A 758 -3.10 8.97 -7.31
N LEU A 759 -4.07 9.86 -7.57
CA LEU A 759 -4.29 10.57 -8.84
C LEU A 759 -4.69 9.66 -10.03
N ASN A 760 -5.13 8.43 -9.77
CA ASN A 760 -5.40 7.44 -10.81
C ASN A 760 -6.67 7.77 -11.60
N ALA A 761 -7.79 8.06 -10.93
CA ALA A 761 -9.05 8.42 -11.58
C ALA A 761 -8.92 9.72 -12.37
N PHE A 762 -8.32 10.75 -11.75
CA PHE A 762 -8.00 12.01 -12.41
C PHE A 762 -7.16 11.78 -13.67
N SER A 763 -6.06 11.02 -13.55
CA SER A 763 -5.16 10.75 -14.67
C SER A 763 -5.82 9.95 -15.79
N SER A 764 -6.71 9.02 -15.46
CA SER A 764 -7.46 8.24 -16.46
C SER A 764 -8.43 9.11 -17.25
N LEU A 765 -8.96 10.17 -16.63
CA LEU A 765 -9.91 11.07 -17.28
C LEU A 765 -9.18 12.18 -18.03
N PHE A 766 -8.52 13.08 -17.30
CA PHE A 766 -8.00 14.33 -17.85
C PHE A 766 -6.67 14.17 -18.57
N THR A 767 -5.76 13.32 -18.07
CA THR A 767 -4.41 13.19 -18.65
C THR A 767 -4.32 12.12 -19.75
N SER A 768 -5.47 11.66 -20.26
CA SER A 768 -5.60 10.56 -21.22
C SER A 768 -5.04 10.84 -22.62
N ALA A 769 -4.76 12.11 -22.94
CA ALA A 769 -4.09 12.46 -24.20
C ALA A 769 -2.65 11.92 -24.27
N ARG A 770 -2.05 11.51 -23.13
CA ARG A 770 -0.72 10.87 -23.08
C ARG A 770 -0.67 9.46 -23.68
N ASP A 771 -1.81 8.77 -23.77
CA ASP A 771 -1.83 7.38 -24.23
C ASP A 771 -1.51 7.30 -25.74
N ARG A 772 -0.47 6.54 -26.11
CA ARG A 772 -0.08 6.34 -27.51
C ARG A 772 -1.18 5.69 -28.33
N ILE A 773 -2.06 4.90 -27.70
CA ILE A 773 -3.20 4.27 -28.35
C ILE A 773 -4.26 5.32 -28.73
N SER A 774 -4.38 6.41 -27.95
CA SER A 774 -5.35 7.47 -28.20
C SER A 774 -4.92 8.45 -29.30
N GLY A 775 -3.68 8.34 -29.79
CA GLY A 775 -3.15 9.20 -30.86
C GLY A 775 -3.05 10.67 -30.44
N GLY A 776 -2.89 10.96 -29.15
CA GLY A 776 -2.87 12.33 -28.62
C GLY A 776 -4.26 12.93 -28.35
N ILE A 777 -5.33 12.13 -28.49
CA ILE A 777 -6.71 12.58 -28.32
C ILE A 777 -7.26 12.12 -26.95
N GLY A 778 -7.32 13.01 -25.96
CA GLY A 778 -7.81 12.69 -24.61
C GLY A 778 -9.31 12.40 -24.57
N LYS A 779 -9.87 11.96 -23.43
CA LYS A 779 -11.30 11.69 -23.26
C LYS A 779 -12.13 12.97 -23.37
N HIS A 780 -13.44 12.83 -23.57
CA HIS A 780 -14.36 13.97 -23.56
C HIS A 780 -15.30 13.90 -22.36
N LEU A 781 -15.71 15.08 -21.91
CA LEU A 781 -16.67 15.32 -20.85
C LEU A 781 -17.79 16.14 -21.49
N GLY A 782 -18.92 15.51 -21.82
CA GLY A 782 -19.93 16.17 -22.67
C GLY A 782 -19.32 16.67 -23.99
N ALA A 783 -19.44 17.98 -24.25
CA ALA A 783 -18.88 18.65 -25.42
C ALA A 783 -17.44 19.16 -25.28
N TRP A 784 -16.79 18.93 -24.13
CA TRP A 784 -15.43 19.35 -23.88
C TRP A 784 -14.44 18.21 -24.07
N ARG A 785 -13.29 18.48 -24.69
CA ARG A 785 -12.23 17.51 -24.94
C ARG A 785 -11.05 17.74 -24.00
N CYS A 786 -10.58 16.70 -23.31
CA CYS A 786 -9.37 16.77 -22.51
C CYS A 786 -8.12 16.78 -23.41
N HIS A 787 -7.22 17.73 -23.19
CA HIS A 787 -5.99 17.87 -24.00
C HIS A 787 -4.69 17.63 -23.19
N GLN A 788 -4.75 17.68 -21.86
CA GLN A 788 -3.56 17.58 -21.03
C GLN A 788 -2.96 16.16 -21.03
N HIS A 789 -1.63 16.10 -20.93
CA HIS A 789 -0.86 14.85 -20.89
C HIS A 789 -0.32 14.57 -19.49
N ARG A 790 -0.21 15.61 -18.66
CA ARG A 790 0.21 15.56 -17.27
C ARG A 790 -0.83 16.27 -16.41
N SER A 791 -0.77 16.05 -15.10
CA SER A 791 -1.65 16.76 -14.15
C SER A 791 -1.35 18.25 -14.06
N TYR A 792 -0.14 18.65 -14.47
CA TYR A 792 0.29 20.03 -14.62
C TYR A 792 0.52 20.39 -16.09
N TRP A 793 0.39 21.68 -16.43
CA TRP A 793 0.43 22.16 -17.81
C TRP A 793 0.69 23.67 -17.91
N ALA A 794 1.11 24.13 -19.09
CA ALA A 794 1.20 25.54 -19.44
C ALA A 794 0.60 25.80 -20.83
N LEU A 795 -0.30 26.77 -20.93
CA LEU A 795 -0.94 27.20 -22.18
C LEU A 795 -0.33 28.52 -22.62
N LYS A 796 0.05 28.61 -23.88
CA LYS A 796 0.48 29.87 -24.49
C LYS A 796 -0.68 30.42 -25.32
N LEU A 797 -1.05 31.66 -25.05
CA LEU A 797 -2.23 32.32 -25.61
C LEU A 797 -1.84 33.48 -26.52
N PRO A 798 -2.78 33.97 -27.36
CA PRO A 798 -2.60 35.19 -28.11
C PRO A 798 -2.30 36.41 -27.21
N TYR A 799 -1.69 37.44 -27.78
CA TYR A 799 -1.40 38.73 -27.10
C TYR A 799 -0.44 38.62 -25.90
N ASP A 800 0.54 37.71 -26.02
CA ASP A 800 1.62 37.48 -25.06
C ASP A 800 1.10 37.09 -23.67
N TRP A 801 0.04 36.28 -23.64
CA TRP A 801 -0.54 35.73 -22.41
C TRP A 801 -0.21 34.25 -22.25
N TRP A 802 -0.15 33.81 -21.01
CA TRP A 802 0.02 32.41 -20.62
C TRP A 802 -0.91 32.05 -19.47
N ILE A 803 -1.28 30.77 -19.38
CA ILE A 803 -1.93 30.19 -18.20
C ILE A 803 -1.10 29.00 -17.74
N TRP A 804 -0.70 28.99 -16.48
CA TRP A 804 0.07 27.91 -15.87
C TRP A 804 -0.77 27.21 -14.81
N GLY A 805 -0.82 25.89 -14.85
CA GLY A 805 -1.51 25.05 -13.87
C GLY A 805 -0.56 24.03 -13.26
N PRO A 806 0.09 24.33 -12.12
CA PRO A 806 0.85 23.34 -11.34
C PRO A 806 -0.06 22.39 -10.54
N ASP A 807 0.43 21.19 -10.27
CA ASP A 807 -0.21 20.17 -9.43
C ASP A 807 0.45 20.14 -8.04
N ILE A 808 -0.29 20.63 -7.04
CA ILE A 808 0.18 20.84 -5.66
C ILE A 808 -0.12 19.67 -4.71
N GLN A 809 -0.68 18.57 -5.22
CA GLN A 809 -0.97 17.36 -4.45
C GLN A 809 -1.89 17.55 -3.23
N LEU A 810 -1.34 17.34 -2.03
CA LEU A 810 -1.97 17.38 -0.71
C LEU A 810 -1.21 18.42 0.12
N GLU A 811 -1.04 19.62 -0.44
CA GLU A 811 -0.29 20.74 0.15
C GLU A 811 1.26 20.64 0.10
N GLY A 812 1.83 19.99 -0.95
CA GLY A 812 3.29 19.80 -1.12
C GLY A 812 3.96 20.76 -2.10
N ASN A 813 5.28 20.98 -1.98
CA ASN A 813 6.12 21.75 -2.93
C ASN A 813 6.09 21.16 -4.35
N LEU A 814 6.46 21.96 -5.36
CA LEU A 814 6.66 21.44 -6.72
C LEU A 814 7.71 20.32 -6.68
N ASP A 815 7.38 19.17 -7.25
CA ASP A 815 8.34 18.07 -7.41
C ASP A 815 9.34 18.37 -8.53
N ASP A 816 10.45 17.63 -8.56
CA ASP A 816 11.53 17.87 -9.53
C ASP A 816 11.04 17.80 -11.00
N PRO A 817 10.16 16.86 -11.41
CA PRO A 817 9.59 16.87 -12.75
C PRO A 817 8.80 18.13 -13.11
N GLN A 818 8.05 18.70 -12.16
CA GLN A 818 7.33 19.95 -12.38
C GLN A 818 8.27 21.14 -12.46
N ARG A 819 9.29 21.20 -11.58
CA ARG A 819 10.33 22.24 -11.64
C ARG A 819 10.99 22.26 -13.01
N ASP A 820 11.44 21.11 -13.49
CA ASP A 820 12.07 20.99 -14.81
C ASP A 820 11.12 21.42 -15.93
N TYR A 821 9.85 20.97 -15.87
CA TYR A 821 8.84 21.34 -16.85
C TYR A 821 8.62 22.86 -16.91
N PHE A 822 8.35 23.50 -15.77
CA PHE A 822 8.10 24.94 -15.73
C PHE A 822 9.35 25.77 -15.98
N ASP A 823 10.54 25.25 -15.66
CA ASP A 823 11.81 25.89 -16.05
C ASP A 823 11.97 25.91 -17.58
N ILE A 824 11.74 24.77 -18.25
CA ILE A 824 11.73 24.65 -19.71
C ILE A 824 10.68 25.56 -20.35
N VAL A 825 9.47 25.64 -19.79
CA VAL A 825 8.42 26.55 -20.26
C VAL A 825 8.85 28.01 -20.07
N SER A 826 9.45 28.35 -18.93
CA SER A 826 9.89 29.72 -18.62
C SER A 826 10.90 30.24 -19.63
N ASP A 827 11.77 29.37 -20.17
CA ASP A 827 12.75 29.72 -21.19
C ASP A 827 12.14 30.14 -22.54
N HIS A 828 10.83 29.87 -22.72
CA HIS A 828 10.06 30.27 -23.90
C HIS A 828 9.18 31.51 -23.66
N THR A 829 9.18 32.05 -22.45
CA THR A 829 8.52 33.34 -22.13
C THR A 829 9.43 34.51 -22.48
N ARG A 830 8.84 35.69 -22.74
CA ARG A 830 9.57 36.93 -23.03
C ARG A 830 9.38 37.97 -21.93
N PRO A 831 10.33 38.93 -21.78
CA PRO A 831 10.12 40.07 -20.90
C PRO A 831 8.83 40.81 -21.25
N GLY A 832 7.93 40.92 -20.27
CA GLY A 832 6.63 41.58 -20.44
C GLY A 832 5.45 40.66 -20.80
N ASP A 833 5.68 39.37 -21.09
CA ASP A 833 4.60 38.37 -21.18
C ASP A 833 3.78 38.37 -19.88
N LYS A 834 2.48 38.07 -19.97
CA LYS A 834 1.55 38.07 -18.82
C LYS A 834 1.13 36.64 -18.50
N ILE A 835 1.18 36.28 -17.24
CA ILE A 835 0.91 34.92 -16.77
C ILE A 835 -0.26 34.93 -15.78
N ILE A 836 -1.20 34.03 -15.99
CA ILE A 836 -2.23 33.64 -15.02
C ILE A 836 -1.80 32.31 -14.42
N ILE A 837 -1.82 32.18 -13.09
CA ILE A 837 -1.50 30.92 -12.41
C ILE A 837 -2.80 30.37 -11.83
N CYS A 838 -3.08 29.10 -12.08
CA CYS A 838 -4.22 28.40 -11.51
C CYS A 838 -3.72 27.41 -10.46
N LEU A 839 -4.23 27.47 -9.23
CA LEU A 839 -3.86 26.59 -8.13
C LEU A 839 -5.09 25.79 -7.66
N ALA A 840 -4.86 24.66 -7.00
CA ALA A 840 -5.96 23.93 -6.39
C ALA A 840 -6.52 24.65 -5.15
N GLU A 841 -5.68 25.37 -4.38
CA GLU A 841 -6.08 26.08 -3.17
C GLU A 841 -5.39 27.46 -3.06
N PRO A 842 -5.93 28.42 -2.28
CA PRO A 842 -5.40 29.77 -2.20
C PRO A 842 -4.24 29.87 -1.19
N SER A 843 -3.11 29.23 -1.50
CA SER A 843 -1.91 29.14 -0.63
C SER A 843 -1.41 30.49 -0.08
N TRP A 844 -1.73 31.62 -0.71
CA TRP A 844 -1.39 32.97 -0.23
C TRP A 844 -2.15 33.42 1.04
N HIS A 845 -3.17 32.68 1.47
CA HIS A 845 -3.88 32.94 2.73
C HIS A 845 -3.26 32.23 3.95
N HIS A 846 -2.24 31.41 3.73
CA HIS A 846 -1.64 30.59 4.77
C HIS A 846 -0.15 30.92 4.98
N GLU A 847 0.29 31.06 6.24
CA GLU A 847 1.62 31.61 6.60
C GLU A 847 2.83 30.71 6.27
N ASN A 848 2.63 29.46 5.81
CA ASN A 848 3.69 28.43 5.73
C ASN A 848 3.87 27.72 4.37
N TYR A 849 3.30 28.21 3.27
CA TYR A 849 3.35 27.50 1.97
C TYR A 849 4.22 28.21 0.93
N ASP A 850 5.17 27.48 0.34
CA ASP A 850 6.17 28.01 -0.60
C ASP A 850 5.78 27.80 -2.09
N ASN A 851 4.68 27.09 -2.37
CA ASN A 851 4.27 26.65 -3.73
C ASN A 851 4.04 27.82 -4.69
N LEU A 852 3.22 28.80 -4.27
CA LEU A 852 2.95 29.98 -5.08
C LEU A 852 4.22 30.82 -5.27
N HIS A 853 5.07 30.89 -4.24
CA HIS A 853 6.33 31.61 -4.32
C HIS A 853 7.25 30.98 -5.36
N GLU A 854 7.45 29.66 -5.29
CA GLU A 854 8.30 28.88 -6.18
C GLU A 854 7.83 28.96 -7.64
N ILE A 855 6.55 28.70 -7.92
CA ILE A 855 6.02 28.80 -9.29
C ILE A 855 6.07 30.24 -9.82
N SER A 856 5.88 31.24 -8.95
CA SER A 856 6.01 32.65 -9.31
C SER A 856 7.45 33.04 -9.63
N MET A 857 8.44 32.45 -8.94
CA MET A 857 9.86 32.66 -9.25
C MET A 857 10.20 32.10 -10.63
N LEU A 858 9.78 30.86 -10.92
CA LEU A 858 9.96 30.25 -12.25
C LEU A 858 9.27 31.08 -13.35
N ALA A 859 8.02 31.51 -13.11
CA ALA A 859 7.27 32.35 -14.03
C ALA A 859 7.98 33.68 -14.34
N ARG A 860 8.63 34.28 -13.34
CA ARG A 860 9.31 35.58 -13.48
C ARG A 860 10.76 35.45 -13.96
N LYS A 861 11.32 34.24 -14.10
CA LYS A 861 12.73 33.97 -14.46
C LYS A 861 13.20 34.76 -15.68
N ARG A 862 12.38 34.89 -16.73
CA ARG A 862 12.70 35.63 -17.97
C ARG A 862 12.03 37.00 -18.08
N GLY A 863 11.51 37.54 -16.98
CA GLY A 863 10.92 38.89 -16.93
C GLY A 863 9.44 38.97 -17.32
N ALA A 864 8.73 37.84 -17.37
CA ALA A 864 7.28 37.82 -17.48
C ALA A 864 6.63 38.32 -16.17
N LYS A 865 5.36 38.74 -16.25
CA LYS A 865 4.57 39.29 -15.15
C LYS A 865 3.46 38.32 -14.80
N VAL A 866 3.44 37.84 -13.55
CA VAL A 866 2.24 37.20 -13.00
C VAL A 866 1.20 38.29 -12.77
N CYS A 867 0.07 38.20 -13.48
CA CYS A 867 -0.98 39.22 -13.47
C CYS A 867 -2.22 38.81 -12.67
N ALA A 868 -2.47 37.51 -12.56
CA ALA A 868 -3.57 36.96 -11.78
C ALA A 868 -3.23 35.57 -11.26
N VAL A 869 -3.81 35.22 -10.10
CA VAL A 869 -3.81 33.86 -9.56
C VAL A 869 -5.26 33.47 -9.28
N LEU A 870 -5.67 32.29 -9.76
CA LEU A 870 -6.98 31.67 -9.56
C LEU A 870 -6.79 30.44 -8.66
N ALA A 871 -7.69 30.19 -7.71
CA ALA A 871 -7.65 28.99 -6.86
C ALA A 871 -9.02 28.32 -6.70
N GLY A 872 -9.01 26.99 -6.55
CA GLY A 872 -10.12 26.22 -6.01
C GLY A 872 -10.18 26.26 -4.48
N ASP A 873 -10.91 25.32 -3.88
CA ASP A 873 -11.33 25.19 -2.49
C ASP A 873 -12.21 26.35 -1.96
N TRP A 874 -11.69 27.58 -1.94
CA TRP A 874 -12.41 28.75 -1.41
C TRP A 874 -12.96 29.69 -2.51
N HIS A 875 -12.72 29.37 -3.79
CA HIS A 875 -13.05 30.20 -4.96
C HIS A 875 -12.47 31.63 -4.94
N HIS A 876 -11.20 31.77 -4.56
CA HIS A 876 -10.52 33.07 -4.50
C HIS A 876 -9.81 33.43 -5.83
N TYR A 877 -9.70 34.73 -6.09
CA TYR A 877 -8.78 35.26 -7.09
C TYR A 877 -7.97 36.43 -6.54
N SER A 878 -6.70 36.51 -6.95
CA SER A 878 -5.80 37.61 -6.61
C SER A 878 -5.28 38.27 -7.88
N ARG A 879 -5.30 39.60 -7.94
CA ARG A 879 -4.77 40.40 -9.05
C ARG A 879 -3.51 41.10 -8.59
N TYR A 880 -2.47 41.01 -9.41
CA TYR A 880 -1.12 41.51 -9.11
C TYR A 880 -0.80 42.83 -9.81
#